data_AF-A0A2I1IKI6-F1
#
_entry.id   AF-A0A2I1IKI6-F1
#
_cell.length_a   1.000
_cell.length_b   1.000
_cell.length_c   1.000
_cell.angle_alpha   90.00
_cell.angle_beta   90.00
_cell.angle_gamma   90.00
#
_symmetry.space_group_name_H-M   'P 1'
#
loop_
_entity.id
_entity.type
_entity.pdbx_description
1 polymer ?
#
loop_
_entity_poly.entity_id
_entity_poly.type
_entity_poly.pdbx_seq_one_letter_code
_entity_poly.pdbx_strand_id
1 'polypeptide(L)'
;MLKKKTKLIGGIGTLALLAAPVASAATFAADSPTIRGYDGPDSCVAIDGNGNVVAPGPGDCAQFGAQGQQRSNANARNVILLIGDGMGQQEITAARNYLKGAGGRFEGLDGLTSSGLYTHHSINKDGTFNYVTDSAASGTAWSTGTKSYNGAIGVDVKGNPQQNMLEIAKNAGMRTGNVSTAEIQDATPAVMGAHATDRSYYAPSGVKAAKGGDLRENGGLGSISEQLVDTRADVTLGGGRMFFKALVGKDSGNTNPFLKGKAKFDTKWKAGKSVLDNAKDNGFQIAETASDLEKITSADQSKPVLGLFSPGNMETTFAPSLAVKGGATLEPQTCKKHDIGTEPELKDMTKKAIELLDKPEAEKGFFLQVESASIDKQDHASDACGQIGETGRLDEATKVALDFAKADGNTLVIVTADHSHTSQVVADGKDTVSYATRLRTVEGSNMAISYGTKPTTASSMQHTGAQLRIAAYGPSEENVIGQTDQTDTFFTMKNALGLGDGEGAANDVVKHPTSAQDVSSTCYKVDSDGKVVAPGPGECSQYGAKGPGRSNQKAKNVIVFIGDGMGDSEITSARDYLYGANGRLPGLDNLQYTGSYTHFSLNPETGKPNYVTDSAASSTGWNTGTKTYNGAIGVNLFGKPVPNIMEHAKARGMKTGNVTTSEIEDATPAGAATHSLNRKCYGPEMAKNKKACQGEEFKKQFRENGGLGSIAEQLVDVRADVTLGGGAKAFEQNVQVSGKFGGDTSWVKGRTVLENAKANGFNVVTDAAGLDSVKKADQDTPVLGLFAEGNMPRHFERSTPTRDGAEREAAYCKVNPERTDKVPSLAAMTTKAMDLLRNDKGFFLQVEGASIDKADHDADACGQIGELDDLDQAISAAQKWVADSGEPTLIVATADHAHTSQITGDGTRTAGLTTKLLTADGAPLVINYANAANNGEDALGGQGHTGAQLRIAASGPGAQNVVGRTDQTDLFYTVMNALPEIKDANPSEPSDEPSDPGTKPSDPDTPSTGKTTQPADPSKGSGNKSTKPSASGVKKKSTSTSSSLARTGVPALAIVLIAGSAVGAGAGVIRYRRTR
;
A
#
# COMPACT_ATOMS: atom_id res chain seq x y z
N MET A 1 70.84 15.34 31.25
CA MET A 1 71.63 16.00 32.32
C MET A 1 70.73 16.21 33.54
N LEU A 2 71.27 16.03 34.76
CA LEU A 2 70.65 16.26 36.10
C LEU A 2 69.32 15.49 36.41
N LYS A 3 69.16 14.70 37.50
CA LYS A 3 69.25 14.98 38.97
C LYS A 3 68.14 15.98 39.41
N LYS A 4 67.38 15.90 40.52
CA LYS A 4 67.28 15.16 41.82
C LYS A 4 65.86 15.49 42.41
N LYS A 5 65.21 14.85 43.40
CA LYS A 5 65.34 13.53 44.10
C LYS A 5 64.00 13.19 44.84
N THR A 6 63.53 11.95 44.73
CA THR A 6 62.99 11.06 45.80
C THR A 6 62.36 11.63 47.09
N LYS A 7 61.13 11.19 47.42
CA LYS A 7 60.82 10.57 48.74
C LYS A 7 59.57 9.67 48.71
N LEU A 8 59.74 8.42 49.19
CA LEU A 8 58.66 7.47 49.48
C LEU A 8 58.04 7.75 50.86
N ILE A 9 56.70 7.70 50.94
CA ILE A 9 55.85 7.00 51.93
C ILE A 9 54.54 6.74 51.14
N GLY A 10 53.88 5.59 51.08
CA GLY A 10 53.94 4.34 51.86
C GLY A 10 52.48 3.93 52.15
N GLY A 11 51.96 2.92 51.44
CA GLY A 11 50.58 2.46 51.60
C GLY A 11 50.11 1.61 50.42
N ILE A 12 49.75 0.35 50.68
CA ILE A 12 49.12 -0.53 49.68
C ILE A 12 47.62 -0.18 49.65
N GLY A 13 47.15 0.31 48.50
CA GLY A 13 45.75 0.60 48.23
C GLY A 13 45.35 -0.02 46.88
N THR A 14 44.27 -0.79 46.90
CA THR A 14 43.79 -1.59 45.76
C THR A 14 43.50 -0.73 44.54
N LEU A 15 44.13 -1.03 43.40
CA LEU A 15 43.85 -0.34 42.14
C LEU A 15 42.55 -0.89 41.54
N ALA A 16 41.41 -0.30 41.93
CA ALA A 16 40.15 -0.54 41.26
C ALA A 16 40.20 0.06 39.85
N LEU A 17 40.28 -0.78 38.82
CA LEU A 17 39.89 -0.35 37.48
C LEU A 17 38.38 -0.11 37.48
N LEU A 18 37.99 1.16 37.48
CA LEU A 18 36.64 1.56 37.10
C LEU A 18 36.46 1.29 35.61
N ALA A 19 35.96 0.10 35.29
CA ALA A 19 35.27 -0.12 34.03
C ALA A 19 34.01 0.75 34.06
N ALA A 20 33.93 1.74 33.17
CA ALA A 20 32.70 2.49 32.97
C ALA A 20 31.65 1.53 32.36
N PRO A 21 30.42 1.46 32.90
CA PRO A 21 29.37 0.65 32.31
C PRO A 21 28.96 1.24 30.96
N VAL A 22 28.79 0.40 29.95
CA VAL A 22 28.25 0.79 28.64
C VAL A 22 26.73 0.94 28.76
N ALA A 23 26.30 2.07 29.32
CA ALA A 23 24.93 2.54 29.31
C ALA A 23 24.87 3.77 28.40
N SER A 24 24.83 3.57 27.08
CA SER A 24 25.01 4.67 26.11
C SER A 24 24.35 4.45 24.74
N ALA A 25 23.21 3.76 24.68
CA ALA A 25 22.31 3.79 23.52
C ALA A 25 21.15 4.77 23.78
N ALA A 26 20.34 4.49 24.81
CA ALA A 26 19.16 5.30 25.17
C ALA A 26 19.44 6.77 25.52
N THR A 27 20.67 7.11 25.95
CA THR A 27 21.03 8.48 26.35
C THR A 27 21.37 9.42 25.20
N PHE A 28 21.61 8.92 23.97
CA PHE A 28 21.90 9.79 22.82
C PHE A 28 20.67 10.16 22.00
N ALA A 29 19.61 9.35 22.01
CA ALA A 29 18.35 9.67 21.31
C ALA A 29 17.65 10.89 21.95
N ALA A 30 17.77 11.06 23.27
CA ALA A 30 17.08 12.11 24.05
C ALA A 30 17.49 13.55 23.71
N ASP A 31 18.65 13.77 23.08
CA ASP A 31 19.18 15.10 22.72
C ASP A 31 19.00 15.47 21.23
N SER A 32 18.44 14.58 20.39
CA SER A 32 18.26 14.85 18.95
C SER A 32 16.94 15.57 18.66
N PRO A 33 16.95 16.79 18.08
CA PRO A 33 15.72 17.53 17.76
C PRO A 33 14.93 16.94 16.58
N THR A 34 15.52 15.97 15.86
CA THR A 34 14.91 15.28 14.70
C THR A 34 14.47 13.85 15.02
N ILE A 35 14.63 13.39 16.26
CA ILE A 35 14.04 12.13 16.76
C ILE A 35 12.95 12.51 17.77
N ARG A 36 12.01 11.59 18.05
CA ARG A 36 10.87 11.80 18.95
C ARG A 36 10.90 10.79 20.08
N GLY A 37 10.12 11.05 21.13
CA GLY A 37 9.94 10.12 22.24
C GLY A 37 9.23 8.84 21.79
N TYR A 38 9.56 7.71 22.42
CA TYR A 38 8.98 6.41 22.13
C TYR A 38 7.73 6.17 22.99
N ASP A 39 6.56 6.11 22.34
CA ASP A 39 5.25 5.86 22.99
C ASP A 39 4.81 4.37 22.91
N GLY A 40 5.73 3.45 22.59
CA GLY A 40 5.49 2.00 22.57
C GLY A 40 5.82 1.31 23.91
N PRO A 41 5.68 -0.02 24.01
CA PRO A 41 6.13 -0.77 25.20
C PRO A 41 7.66 -0.65 25.36
N ASP A 42 8.12 -0.08 26.49
CA ASP A 42 9.40 0.61 26.77
C ASP A 42 10.68 0.19 26.00
N SER A 43 10.81 -1.07 25.59
CA SER A 43 11.56 -1.47 24.38
C SER A 43 11.27 -2.95 24.05
N CYS A 44 11.05 -3.26 22.77
CA CYS A 44 10.97 -4.66 22.30
C CYS A 44 12.30 -5.43 22.51
N VAL A 45 13.43 -4.74 22.70
CA VAL A 45 14.73 -5.33 23.07
C VAL A 45 15.26 -4.68 24.34
N ALA A 46 15.32 -5.44 25.43
CA ALA A 46 15.96 -5.01 26.66
C ALA A 46 17.43 -5.49 26.75
N ILE A 47 18.28 -4.69 27.39
CA ILE A 47 19.65 -5.05 27.75
C ILE A 47 19.73 -5.21 29.28
N ASP A 48 20.30 -6.31 29.76
CA ASP A 48 20.44 -6.56 31.20
C ASP A 48 21.53 -5.69 31.85
N GLY A 49 21.58 -5.67 33.19
CA GLY A 49 22.56 -4.89 33.95
C GLY A 49 24.04 -5.31 33.75
N ASN A 50 24.31 -6.36 32.97
CA ASN A 50 25.65 -6.81 32.57
C ASN A 50 25.97 -6.49 31.10
N GLY A 51 25.04 -5.89 30.35
CA GLY A 51 25.19 -5.60 28.92
C GLY A 51 24.77 -6.73 27.98
N ASN A 52 24.08 -7.77 28.47
CA ASN A 52 23.58 -8.86 27.61
C ASN A 52 22.20 -8.53 27.05
N VAL A 53 21.95 -8.93 25.81
CA VAL A 53 20.60 -8.97 25.22
C VAL A 53 19.68 -9.84 26.06
N VAL A 54 18.53 -9.32 26.48
CA VAL A 54 17.39 -10.10 26.95
C VAL A 54 16.61 -10.50 25.70
N ALA A 55 16.31 -11.79 25.55
CA ALA A 55 15.51 -12.22 24.41
C ALA A 55 14.06 -11.78 24.64
N PRO A 56 13.39 -11.15 23.65
CA PRO A 56 11.97 -10.87 23.78
C PRO A 56 11.20 -12.18 23.95
N GLY A 57 10.21 -12.17 24.84
CA GLY A 57 9.21 -13.22 24.97
C GLY A 57 8.03 -13.01 24.01
N PRO A 58 7.11 -13.99 23.94
CA PRO A 58 5.87 -13.87 23.18
C PRO A 58 5.05 -12.66 23.65
N GLY A 59 4.88 -11.67 22.76
CA GLY A 59 4.07 -10.48 23.01
C GLY A 59 4.82 -9.25 23.52
N ASP A 60 6.11 -9.35 23.85
CA ASP A 60 6.92 -8.19 24.30
C ASP A 60 7.08 -7.12 23.20
N CYS A 61 6.95 -7.52 21.93
CA CYS A 61 7.03 -6.67 20.73
C CYS A 61 5.69 -6.48 20.01
N ALA A 62 4.60 -7.01 20.57
CA ALA A 62 3.26 -6.88 19.97
C ALA A 62 2.68 -5.49 20.31
N GLN A 63 2.14 -4.78 19.33
CA GLN A 63 1.61 -3.41 19.51
C GLN A 63 0.46 -3.37 20.53
N PHE A 64 -0.25 -4.49 20.71
CA PHE A 64 -1.34 -4.65 21.68
C PHE A 64 -1.05 -5.73 22.73
N GLY A 65 0.22 -6.15 22.85
CA GLY A 65 0.67 -7.19 23.79
C GLY A 65 0.01 -8.56 23.57
N ALA A 66 0.17 -9.45 24.54
CA ALA A 66 -0.38 -10.82 24.46
C ALA A 66 -1.93 -10.90 24.45
N GLN A 67 -2.61 -9.78 24.75
CA GLN A 67 -4.05 -9.66 24.66
C GLN A 67 -4.52 -9.39 23.21
N GLY A 68 -3.63 -8.91 22.33
CA GLY A 68 -3.99 -8.50 20.97
C GLY A 68 -4.95 -7.30 20.94
N GLN A 69 -5.43 -6.94 19.76
CA GLN A 69 -6.10 -5.64 19.55
C GLN A 69 -7.46 -5.47 20.28
N GLN A 70 -8.12 -6.55 20.69
CA GLN A 70 -9.37 -6.56 21.46
C GLN A 70 -10.52 -5.68 20.90
N ARG A 71 -10.60 -5.49 19.57
CA ARG A 71 -11.77 -4.84 18.93
C ARG A 71 -12.98 -5.77 18.96
N SER A 72 -12.74 -7.05 18.78
CA SER A 72 -13.74 -8.13 18.69
C SER A 72 -13.21 -9.39 19.39
N ASN A 73 -14.08 -10.10 20.11
CA ASN A 73 -13.81 -11.41 20.74
C ASN A 73 -14.72 -12.52 20.20
N ALA A 74 -15.18 -12.37 18.95
CA ALA A 74 -16.00 -13.38 18.30
C ALA A 74 -15.14 -14.62 17.98
N ASN A 75 -15.41 -15.73 18.67
CA ASN A 75 -14.63 -16.96 18.51
C ASN A 75 -14.84 -17.60 17.13
N ALA A 76 -13.74 -18.03 16.52
CA ALA A 76 -13.71 -18.89 15.35
C ALA A 76 -13.52 -20.36 15.78
N ARG A 77 -14.21 -21.27 15.11
CA ARG A 77 -13.94 -22.71 15.13
C ARG A 77 -12.67 -23.05 14.36
N ASN A 78 -12.42 -22.36 13.24
CA ASN A 78 -11.28 -22.62 12.37
C ASN A 78 -10.52 -21.33 12.04
N VAL A 79 -9.21 -21.44 11.81
CA VAL A 79 -8.38 -20.35 11.26
C VAL A 79 -7.68 -20.83 9.99
N ILE A 80 -7.77 -20.03 8.92
CA ILE A 80 -7.01 -20.19 7.68
C ILE A 80 -6.14 -18.94 7.49
N LEU A 81 -4.82 -19.11 7.62
CA LEU A 81 -3.83 -18.08 7.32
C LEU A 81 -3.28 -18.31 5.90
N LEU A 82 -3.42 -17.33 5.01
CA LEU A 82 -2.79 -17.35 3.69
C LEU A 82 -1.65 -16.33 3.60
N ILE A 83 -0.48 -16.79 3.19
CA ILE A 83 0.73 -15.98 3.00
C ILE A 83 1.06 -15.90 1.51
N GLY A 84 1.24 -14.68 1.00
CA GLY A 84 2.00 -14.44 -0.22
C GLY A 84 3.41 -14.01 0.17
N ASP A 85 4.39 -14.90 0.05
CA ASP A 85 5.82 -14.60 0.35
C ASP A 85 6.25 -13.38 -0.49
N GLY A 86 6.73 -12.31 0.15
CA GLY A 86 7.08 -11.04 -0.50
C GLY A 86 5.93 -10.18 -1.05
N MET A 87 4.65 -10.57 -0.93
CA MET A 87 3.49 -9.95 -1.60
C MET A 87 3.04 -8.60 -0.99
N GLY A 88 3.87 -7.57 -1.11
CA GLY A 88 3.58 -6.19 -0.72
C GLY A 88 2.56 -5.47 -1.61
N GLN A 89 2.41 -4.17 -1.37
CA GLN A 89 1.42 -3.33 -2.07
C GLN A 89 1.69 -3.20 -3.58
N GLN A 90 2.96 -3.22 -3.99
CA GLN A 90 3.37 -3.14 -5.40
C GLN A 90 3.01 -4.44 -6.13
N GLU A 91 3.27 -5.58 -5.49
CA GLU A 91 3.05 -6.94 -5.99
C GLU A 91 1.55 -7.18 -6.23
N ILE A 92 0.71 -6.88 -5.22
CA ILE A 92 -0.76 -6.94 -5.31
C ILE A 92 -1.26 -6.06 -6.47
N THR A 93 -0.68 -4.86 -6.64
CA THR A 93 -1.16 -3.89 -7.63
C THR A 93 -0.72 -4.22 -9.04
N ALA A 94 0.53 -4.64 -9.24
CA ALA A 94 1.05 -5.16 -10.50
C ALA A 94 0.22 -6.36 -10.98
N ALA A 95 -0.04 -7.33 -10.09
CA ALA A 95 -0.82 -8.51 -10.42
C ALA A 95 -2.27 -8.15 -10.77
N ARG A 96 -2.92 -7.25 -10.01
CA ARG A 96 -4.28 -6.80 -10.31
C ARG A 96 -4.36 -6.07 -11.64
N ASN A 97 -3.50 -5.07 -11.86
CA ASN A 97 -3.45 -4.28 -13.09
C ASN A 97 -3.27 -5.17 -14.32
N TYR A 98 -2.43 -6.21 -14.22
CA TYR A 98 -2.22 -7.16 -15.31
C TYR A 98 -3.40 -8.13 -15.52
N LEU A 99 -3.86 -8.81 -14.45
CA LEU A 99 -4.83 -9.93 -14.53
C LEU A 99 -6.29 -9.50 -14.56
N LYS A 100 -6.64 -8.42 -13.87
CA LYS A 100 -8.02 -7.94 -13.65
C LYS A 100 -8.23 -6.53 -14.21
N GLY A 101 -7.16 -5.76 -14.42
CA GLY A 101 -7.21 -4.36 -14.82
C GLY A 101 -7.20 -3.41 -13.62
N ALA A 102 -6.91 -2.13 -13.84
CA ALA A 102 -6.80 -1.12 -12.79
C ALA A 102 -8.13 -0.87 -12.05
N GLY A 103 -9.24 -0.99 -12.76
CA GLY A 103 -10.60 -0.88 -12.20
C GLY A 103 -11.18 -2.22 -11.72
N GLY A 104 -10.47 -3.32 -11.98
CA GLY A 104 -10.92 -4.67 -11.66
C GLY A 104 -10.70 -5.06 -10.21
N ARG A 105 -11.20 -6.25 -9.85
CA ARG A 105 -11.04 -6.83 -8.50
C ARG A 105 -10.59 -8.29 -8.53
N PHE A 106 -9.77 -8.64 -7.56
CA PHE A 106 -9.47 -10.02 -7.18
C PHE A 106 -10.67 -10.64 -6.43
N GLU A 107 -10.96 -11.92 -6.66
CA GLU A 107 -12.17 -12.56 -6.09
C GLU A 107 -11.95 -13.06 -4.66
N GLY A 108 -10.70 -13.41 -4.34
CA GLY A 108 -10.20 -13.71 -3.01
C GLY A 108 -9.58 -12.48 -2.35
N LEU A 109 -8.47 -11.96 -2.89
CA LEU A 109 -7.65 -10.92 -2.21
C LEU A 109 -8.42 -9.62 -1.95
N ASP A 110 -9.31 -9.20 -2.86
CA ASP A 110 -10.16 -8.01 -2.70
C ASP A 110 -11.56 -8.37 -2.14
N GLY A 111 -11.77 -9.62 -1.74
CA GLY A 111 -13.02 -10.14 -1.14
C GLY A 111 -13.02 -10.17 0.40
N LEU A 112 -11.89 -9.84 1.03
CA LEU A 112 -11.73 -9.71 2.49
C LEU A 112 -12.39 -8.41 2.98
N THR A 113 -13.07 -8.48 4.13
CA THR A 113 -13.97 -7.41 4.62
C THR A 113 -13.34 -6.50 5.68
N SER A 114 -12.22 -6.87 6.28
CA SER A 114 -11.43 -6.04 7.19
C SER A 114 -9.98 -5.95 6.75
N SER A 115 -9.30 -4.83 7.03
CA SER A 115 -7.93 -4.59 6.57
C SER A 115 -7.18 -3.56 7.40
N GLY A 116 -5.88 -3.77 7.56
CA GLY A 116 -4.93 -2.81 8.10
C GLY A 116 -3.54 -3.06 7.55
N LEU A 117 -2.56 -2.48 8.24
CA LEU A 117 -1.15 -2.50 7.87
C LEU A 117 -0.34 -3.05 9.06
N TYR A 118 0.77 -3.73 8.79
CA TYR A 118 1.67 -4.16 9.85
C TYR A 118 3.16 -3.93 9.60
N THR A 119 3.94 -3.84 10.68
CA THR A 119 5.40 -3.86 10.68
C THR A 119 5.94 -5.29 10.73
N HIS A 120 7.09 -5.53 10.09
CA HIS A 120 7.69 -6.88 9.98
C HIS A 120 9.21 -6.89 10.18
N HIS A 121 9.81 -5.82 10.72
CA HIS A 121 11.24 -5.77 11.06
C HIS A 121 11.69 -6.98 11.92
N SER A 122 12.98 -7.31 11.84
CA SER A 122 13.63 -8.36 12.63
C SER A 122 14.67 -7.79 13.60
N ILE A 123 15.26 -8.66 14.43
CA ILE A 123 16.18 -8.27 15.52
C ILE A 123 17.43 -9.14 15.45
N ASN A 124 18.60 -8.52 15.33
CA ASN A 124 19.88 -9.20 15.29
C ASN A 124 20.22 -9.88 16.64
N LYS A 125 21.14 -10.85 16.62
CA LYS A 125 21.56 -11.58 17.84
C LYS A 125 22.21 -10.71 18.92
N ASP A 126 22.68 -9.52 18.55
CA ASP A 126 23.23 -8.50 19.45
C ASP A 126 22.16 -7.50 19.96
N GLY A 127 20.89 -7.71 19.61
CA GLY A 127 19.77 -6.86 20.01
C GLY A 127 19.56 -5.64 19.12
N THR A 128 20.39 -5.41 18.10
CA THR A 128 20.18 -4.31 17.15
C THR A 128 19.01 -4.58 16.23
N PHE A 129 18.25 -3.55 15.89
CA PHE A 129 17.13 -3.64 14.96
C PHE A 129 17.60 -3.86 13.52
N ASN A 130 16.82 -4.63 12.75
CA ASN A 130 17.01 -4.81 11.33
C ASN A 130 15.68 -4.53 10.59
N TYR A 131 15.66 -3.43 9.85
CA TYR A 131 14.50 -2.94 9.11
C TYR A 131 14.11 -3.83 7.90
N VAL A 132 14.93 -4.80 7.51
CA VAL A 132 14.62 -5.73 6.41
C VAL A 132 14.74 -7.18 6.88
N THR A 133 13.60 -7.77 7.23
CA THR A 133 13.49 -9.17 7.64
C THR A 133 13.75 -10.15 6.48
N ASP A 134 14.00 -11.41 6.81
CA ASP A 134 13.79 -12.54 5.90
C ASP A 134 12.54 -13.34 6.31
N SER A 135 12.08 -14.24 5.43
CA SER A 135 10.91 -15.12 5.64
C SER A 135 10.99 -16.02 6.90
N ALA A 136 12.15 -16.16 7.53
CA ALA A 136 12.33 -16.98 8.74
C ALA A 136 12.06 -16.19 10.02
N ALA A 137 12.65 -15.00 10.16
CA ALA A 137 12.36 -14.12 11.30
C ALA A 137 10.90 -13.64 11.29
N SER A 138 10.37 -13.29 10.11
CA SER A 138 8.96 -12.89 9.96
C SER A 138 8.00 -14.05 10.23
N GLY A 139 8.30 -15.23 9.67
CA GLY A 139 7.57 -16.46 9.94
C GLY A 139 7.50 -16.79 11.43
N THR A 140 8.63 -16.64 12.13
CA THR A 140 8.70 -16.84 13.58
C THR A 140 7.83 -15.83 14.34
N ALA A 141 7.72 -14.59 13.85
CA ALA A 141 6.90 -13.55 14.49
C ALA A 141 5.40 -13.88 14.48
N TRP A 142 4.79 -14.22 13.34
CA TRP A 142 3.36 -14.57 13.32
C TRP A 142 3.07 -15.98 13.86
N SER A 143 4.05 -16.90 13.81
CA SER A 143 3.83 -18.27 14.28
C SER A 143 4.00 -18.42 15.79
N THR A 144 4.81 -17.57 16.46
CA THR A 144 5.12 -17.68 17.90
C THR A 144 4.81 -16.43 18.73
N GLY A 145 4.48 -15.29 18.10
CA GLY A 145 4.33 -14.00 18.77
C GLY A 145 5.65 -13.39 19.26
N THR A 146 6.80 -13.91 18.80
CA THR A 146 8.15 -13.53 19.27
C THR A 146 9.00 -13.07 18.10
N LYS A 147 9.68 -11.92 18.23
CA LYS A 147 10.66 -11.43 17.23
C LYS A 147 11.97 -12.23 17.30
N SER A 148 12.64 -12.38 16.16
CA SER A 148 13.92 -13.10 16.05
C SER A 148 14.84 -12.53 14.97
N TYR A 149 15.98 -13.19 14.72
CA TYR A 149 16.99 -12.78 13.73
C TYR A 149 16.78 -13.45 12.36
N ASN A 150 17.22 -12.78 11.29
CA ASN A 150 17.10 -13.32 9.94
C ASN A 150 17.74 -14.73 9.84
N GLY A 151 16.98 -15.68 9.31
CA GLY A 151 17.33 -17.10 9.24
C GLY A 151 16.93 -17.93 10.45
N ALA A 152 16.34 -17.38 11.51
CA ALA A 152 15.82 -18.14 12.65
C ALA A 152 14.48 -18.81 12.32
N ILE A 153 14.34 -20.12 12.58
CA ILE A 153 13.07 -20.84 12.43
C ILE A 153 12.56 -21.18 13.83
N GLY A 154 11.45 -20.57 14.28
CA GLY A 154 10.75 -20.98 15.50
C GLY A 154 11.60 -20.87 16.78
N VAL A 155 12.61 -20.00 16.81
CA VAL A 155 13.53 -19.77 17.94
C VAL A 155 13.66 -18.28 18.24
N ASP A 156 13.96 -17.93 19.50
CA ASP A 156 14.27 -16.55 19.90
C ASP A 156 15.67 -16.09 19.46
N VAL A 157 16.03 -14.83 19.78
CA VAL A 157 17.35 -14.26 19.44
C VAL A 157 18.57 -14.99 20.04
N LYS A 158 18.35 -15.86 21.04
CA LYS A 158 19.39 -16.72 21.65
C LYS A 158 19.38 -18.14 21.08
N GLY A 159 18.45 -18.48 20.19
CA GLY A 159 18.29 -19.80 19.61
C GLY A 159 17.47 -20.78 20.46
N ASN A 160 16.75 -20.31 21.48
CA ASN A 160 15.85 -21.17 22.24
C ASN A 160 14.54 -21.39 21.47
N PRO A 161 14.04 -22.63 21.34
CA PRO A 161 12.74 -22.91 20.74
C PRO A 161 11.60 -22.10 21.38
N GLN A 162 10.70 -21.59 20.53
CA GLN A 162 9.46 -20.91 20.91
C GLN A 162 8.27 -21.70 20.35
N GLN A 163 7.21 -21.84 21.14
CA GLN A 163 6.05 -22.66 20.77
C GLN A 163 5.27 -21.99 19.62
N ASN A 164 5.00 -22.72 18.54
CA ASN A 164 4.28 -22.19 17.38
C ASN A 164 2.76 -22.44 17.43
N MET A 165 2.01 -21.72 16.58
CA MET A 165 0.55 -21.76 16.53
C MET A 165 0.00 -23.15 16.18
N LEU A 166 0.69 -23.90 15.31
CA LEU A 166 0.30 -25.25 14.94
C LEU A 166 0.40 -26.21 16.14
N GLU A 167 1.47 -26.11 16.94
CA GLU A 167 1.62 -26.88 18.19
C GLU A 167 0.58 -26.52 19.25
N ILE A 168 0.21 -25.23 19.35
CA ILE A 168 -0.85 -24.75 20.24
C ILE A 168 -2.19 -25.36 19.84
N ALA A 169 -2.58 -25.24 18.56
CA ALA A 169 -3.80 -25.84 18.01
C ALA A 169 -3.82 -27.37 18.22
N LYS A 170 -2.70 -28.05 17.94
CA LYS A 170 -2.58 -29.51 18.11
C LYS A 170 -2.71 -29.94 19.58
N ASN A 171 -2.07 -29.22 20.50
CA ASN A 171 -2.22 -29.46 21.94
C ASN A 171 -3.66 -29.23 22.45
N ALA A 172 -4.40 -28.31 21.83
CA ALA A 172 -5.83 -28.10 22.08
C ALA A 172 -6.74 -29.19 21.49
N GLY A 173 -6.19 -30.14 20.73
CA GLY A 173 -6.93 -31.22 20.07
C GLY A 173 -7.60 -30.81 18.76
N MET A 174 -7.20 -29.67 18.17
CA MET A 174 -7.61 -29.27 16.82
C MET A 174 -6.87 -30.10 15.77
N ARG A 175 -7.43 -30.16 14.56
CA ARG A 175 -6.70 -30.65 13.38
C ARG A 175 -5.78 -29.56 12.82
N THR A 176 -4.73 -29.97 12.14
CA THR A 176 -3.62 -29.08 11.75
C THR A 176 -3.17 -29.30 10.30
N GLY A 177 -3.05 -28.20 9.56
CA GLY A 177 -2.65 -28.19 8.15
C GLY A 177 -1.54 -27.17 7.84
N ASN A 178 -0.64 -27.54 6.94
CA ASN A 178 0.42 -26.66 6.42
C ASN A 178 0.62 -26.93 4.92
N VAL A 179 0.37 -25.93 4.09
CA VAL A 179 0.36 -26.03 2.62
C VAL A 179 1.24 -24.94 2.02
N SER A 180 2.11 -25.27 1.07
CA SER A 180 3.00 -24.33 0.42
C SER A 180 3.32 -24.73 -1.02
N THR A 181 3.63 -23.76 -1.89
CA THR A 181 4.26 -24.03 -3.20
C THR A 181 5.80 -24.15 -3.13
N ALA A 182 6.44 -23.86 -2.00
CA ALA A 182 7.87 -24.04 -1.81
C ALA A 182 8.27 -25.50 -1.49
N GLU A 183 9.58 -25.72 -1.41
CA GLU A 183 10.18 -26.73 -0.54
C GLU A 183 9.53 -26.62 0.86
N ILE A 184 8.89 -27.69 1.38
CA ILE A 184 8.20 -27.63 2.68
C ILE A 184 9.15 -27.36 3.88
N GLN A 185 10.46 -27.43 3.63
CA GLN A 185 11.51 -27.05 4.57
C GLN A 185 11.95 -25.59 4.47
N ASP A 186 11.47 -24.82 3.47
CA ASP A 186 11.69 -23.38 3.41
C ASP A 186 10.98 -22.69 4.59
N ALA A 187 11.34 -21.44 4.87
CA ALA A 187 11.08 -20.82 6.15
C ALA A 187 9.59 -20.74 6.52
N THR A 188 8.74 -20.22 5.64
CA THR A 188 7.31 -20.00 5.87
C THR A 188 6.56 -21.27 6.29
N PRO A 189 6.71 -22.45 5.64
CA PRO A 189 6.15 -23.69 6.16
C PRO A 189 6.92 -24.25 7.36
N ALA A 190 8.25 -24.09 7.42
CA ALA A 190 9.07 -24.63 8.50
C ALA A 190 8.76 -24.02 9.88
N VAL A 191 8.46 -22.72 9.98
CA VAL A 191 8.11 -22.04 11.24
C VAL A 191 6.83 -22.57 11.91
N MET A 192 6.01 -23.32 11.17
CA MET A 192 4.81 -24.01 11.68
C MET A 192 5.07 -25.46 12.11
N GLY A 193 6.31 -25.95 12.09
CA GLY A 193 6.58 -27.32 12.54
C GLY A 193 8.03 -27.71 12.84
N ALA A 194 8.95 -26.75 12.91
CA ALA A 194 10.33 -26.96 13.32
C ALA A 194 10.83 -25.77 14.17
N HIS A 195 11.90 -26.01 14.93
CA HIS A 195 12.71 -24.99 15.57
C HIS A 195 14.17 -25.24 15.19
N ALA A 196 14.80 -24.30 14.49
CA ALA A 196 16.18 -24.42 14.01
C ALA A 196 16.89 -23.06 14.06
N THR A 197 18.17 -23.08 14.45
CA THR A 197 18.99 -21.85 14.55
C THR A 197 19.44 -21.27 13.20
N ASP A 198 19.11 -21.93 12.09
CA ASP A 198 19.46 -21.54 10.72
C ASP A 198 18.48 -22.20 9.73
N ARG A 199 17.77 -21.39 8.92
CA ARG A 199 16.79 -21.87 7.94
C ARG A 199 17.38 -22.84 6.93
N SER A 200 18.70 -22.85 6.72
CA SER A 200 19.35 -23.78 5.79
C SER A 200 19.45 -25.24 6.30
N TYR A 201 18.98 -25.56 7.52
CA TYR A 201 19.11 -26.89 8.13
C TYR A 201 17.98 -27.86 7.72
N TYR A 202 17.78 -28.01 6.42
CA TYR A 202 16.68 -28.76 5.82
C TYR A 202 16.73 -30.26 6.15
N ALA A 203 17.92 -30.88 6.06
CA ALA A 203 18.10 -32.34 6.06
C ALA A 203 19.04 -32.85 7.17
N PRO A 204 18.94 -34.12 7.62
CA PRO A 204 19.90 -34.70 8.57
C PRO A 204 21.30 -34.91 7.96
N SER A 205 21.39 -35.08 6.65
CA SER A 205 22.65 -35.33 5.94
C SER A 205 22.60 -34.85 4.48
N GLY A 206 23.78 -34.66 3.88
CA GLY A 206 23.92 -34.21 2.49
C GLY A 206 23.88 -32.69 2.30
N VAL A 207 23.13 -32.23 1.28
CA VAL A 207 22.98 -30.79 0.97
C VAL A 207 21.98 -30.16 1.93
N LYS A 208 22.22 -28.90 2.35
CA LYS A 208 21.41 -28.21 3.38
C LYS A 208 21.30 -29.07 4.67
N ALA A 209 22.37 -29.75 5.06
CA ALA A 209 22.42 -30.55 6.28
C ALA A 209 22.44 -29.68 7.54
N ALA A 210 21.69 -30.09 8.57
CA ALA A 210 21.74 -29.51 9.91
C ALA A 210 23.14 -29.61 10.52
N LYS A 211 23.46 -28.73 11.49
CA LYS A 211 24.79 -28.63 12.09
C LYS A 211 24.71 -28.36 13.59
N GLY A 212 25.86 -28.49 14.27
CA GLY A 212 26.01 -28.01 15.65
C GLY A 212 24.99 -28.62 16.61
N GLY A 213 24.37 -27.77 17.43
CA GLY A 213 23.39 -28.16 18.44
C GLY A 213 22.04 -28.62 17.88
N ASP A 214 21.68 -28.24 16.65
CA ASP A 214 20.42 -28.64 16.02
C ASP A 214 20.41 -30.12 15.59
N LEU A 215 21.58 -30.72 15.32
CA LEU A 215 21.70 -32.13 14.90
C LEU A 215 21.15 -33.11 15.94
N ARG A 216 20.32 -34.05 15.46
CA ARG A 216 19.75 -35.15 16.26
C ARG A 216 20.84 -36.00 16.92
N GLU A 217 21.95 -36.20 16.22
CA GLU A 217 23.14 -36.93 16.66
C GLU A 217 23.74 -36.35 17.94
N ASN A 218 23.73 -35.02 18.03
CA ASN A 218 24.32 -34.20 19.11
C ASN A 218 23.34 -33.90 20.26
N GLY A 219 22.11 -34.43 20.19
CA GLY A 219 21.06 -34.17 21.19
C GLY A 219 20.17 -32.96 20.86
N GLY A 220 20.22 -32.44 19.63
CA GLY A 220 19.25 -31.48 19.11
C GLY A 220 17.91 -32.11 18.74
N LEU A 221 17.01 -31.29 18.19
CA LEU A 221 15.69 -31.71 17.70
C LEU A 221 15.76 -32.39 16.31
N GLY A 222 16.89 -32.28 15.60
CA GLY A 222 17.05 -32.75 14.23
C GLY A 222 16.84 -31.66 13.19
N SER A 223 17.00 -32.02 11.92
CA SER A 223 16.77 -31.09 10.80
C SER A 223 15.29 -30.73 10.63
N ILE A 224 15.00 -29.70 9.85
CA ILE A 224 13.62 -29.27 9.56
C ILE A 224 12.78 -30.44 9.01
N SER A 225 13.28 -31.22 8.05
CA SER A 225 12.58 -32.41 7.53
C SER A 225 12.28 -33.47 8.60
N GLU A 226 13.16 -33.65 9.60
CA GLU A 226 12.90 -34.58 10.71
C GLU A 226 11.85 -34.00 11.66
N GLN A 227 11.97 -32.71 12.00
CA GLN A 227 11.05 -32.03 12.90
C GLN A 227 9.63 -31.93 12.32
N LEU A 228 9.45 -31.76 11.01
CA LEU A 228 8.14 -31.81 10.36
C LEU A 228 7.44 -33.18 10.55
N VAL A 229 8.21 -34.28 10.54
CA VAL A 229 7.71 -35.65 10.79
C VAL A 229 7.38 -35.86 12.27
N ASP A 230 8.16 -35.27 13.19
CA ASP A 230 7.91 -35.31 14.63
C ASP A 230 6.70 -34.45 15.06
N THR A 231 6.56 -33.25 14.47
CA THR A 231 5.43 -32.35 14.71
C THR A 231 4.14 -32.94 14.17
N ARG A 232 4.20 -33.67 13.04
CA ARG A 232 3.11 -34.54 12.56
C ARG A 232 1.77 -33.80 12.46
N ALA A 233 1.72 -32.76 11.65
CA ALA A 233 0.45 -32.17 11.24
C ALA A 233 -0.42 -33.22 10.53
N ASP A 234 -1.74 -33.06 10.56
CA ASP A 234 -2.66 -34.01 9.90
C ASP A 234 -2.53 -33.93 8.37
N VAL A 235 -2.27 -32.73 7.85
CA VAL A 235 -2.05 -32.47 6.41
C VAL A 235 -0.82 -31.57 6.22
N THR A 236 0.20 -32.07 5.53
CA THR A 236 1.38 -31.31 5.10
C THR A 236 1.53 -31.46 3.58
N LEU A 237 1.50 -30.37 2.81
CA LEU A 237 1.50 -30.40 1.34
C LEU A 237 2.48 -29.37 0.75
N GLY A 238 3.40 -29.81 -0.12
CA GLY A 238 4.25 -28.91 -0.89
C GLY A 238 5.33 -29.62 -1.71
N GLY A 239 6.44 -28.93 -1.95
CA GLY A 239 7.62 -29.46 -2.62
C GLY A 239 8.67 -30.07 -1.67
N GLY A 240 9.94 -30.06 -2.08
CA GLY A 240 11.08 -30.41 -1.23
C GLY A 240 11.32 -31.92 -1.07
N ARG A 241 10.79 -32.76 -1.98
CA ARG A 241 10.93 -34.23 -1.95
C ARG A 241 12.38 -34.70 -1.91
N MET A 242 13.34 -33.91 -2.38
CA MET A 242 14.76 -34.30 -2.39
C MET A 242 15.37 -34.41 -0.99
N PHE A 243 15.01 -33.53 -0.05
CA PHE A 243 15.58 -33.51 1.30
C PHE A 243 15.06 -34.68 2.15
N PHE A 244 13.84 -35.14 1.90
CA PHE A 244 13.30 -36.34 2.52
C PHE A 244 14.03 -37.64 2.13
N LYS A 245 14.90 -37.62 1.11
CA LYS A 245 15.76 -38.76 0.74
C LYS A 245 17.04 -38.85 1.58
N ALA A 246 17.38 -37.80 2.34
CA ALA A 246 18.55 -37.80 3.22
C ALA A 246 18.43 -38.88 4.31
N LEU A 247 19.57 -39.46 4.70
CA LEU A 247 19.61 -40.53 5.69
C LEU A 247 19.73 -39.97 7.11
N VAL A 248 18.92 -40.49 8.02
CA VAL A 248 18.97 -40.17 9.45
C VAL A 248 20.20 -40.85 10.06
N GLY A 249 21.06 -40.10 10.75
CA GLY A 249 22.31 -40.63 11.30
C GLY A 249 22.12 -41.40 12.61
N LYS A 250 21.18 -40.97 13.45
CA LYS A 250 20.94 -41.56 14.79
C LYS A 250 19.47 -41.48 15.21
N ASP A 251 18.97 -42.54 15.86
CA ASP A 251 17.80 -42.42 16.73
C ASP A 251 18.24 -41.90 18.11
N SER A 252 17.80 -40.69 18.45
CA SER A 252 18.10 -40.04 19.74
C SER A 252 16.95 -40.10 20.73
N GLY A 253 15.74 -40.47 20.30
CA GLY A 253 14.50 -40.29 21.08
C GLY A 253 14.04 -38.84 21.29
N ASN A 254 14.79 -37.83 20.83
CA ASN A 254 14.34 -36.44 20.88
C ASN A 254 13.22 -36.21 19.87
N THR A 255 12.22 -35.41 20.22
CA THR A 255 11.16 -34.98 19.32
C THR A 255 10.73 -33.56 19.70
N ASN A 256 9.78 -32.97 18.97
CA ASN A 256 9.12 -31.71 19.34
C ASN A 256 8.84 -31.62 20.87
N PRO A 257 9.36 -30.57 21.57
CA PRO A 257 9.30 -30.45 23.02
C PRO A 257 7.98 -29.85 23.53
N PHE A 258 7.21 -29.17 22.68
CA PHE A 258 5.98 -28.47 23.06
C PHE A 258 4.74 -29.35 23.00
N LEU A 259 4.73 -30.36 22.12
CA LEU A 259 3.63 -31.33 22.03
C LEU A 259 3.57 -32.24 23.27
N LYS A 260 2.38 -32.37 23.86
CA LYS A 260 2.12 -33.11 25.11
C LYS A 260 0.90 -34.03 24.99
N GLY A 261 0.85 -35.05 25.85
CA GLY A 261 -0.30 -35.96 25.92
C GLY A 261 -0.65 -36.59 24.57
N LYS A 262 -1.93 -36.52 24.17
CA LYS A 262 -2.42 -37.08 22.88
C LYS A 262 -1.87 -36.36 21.63
N ALA A 263 -1.37 -35.14 21.75
CA ALA A 263 -0.81 -34.39 20.62
C ALA A 263 0.62 -34.83 20.26
N LYS A 264 1.34 -35.43 21.22
CA LYS A 264 2.69 -35.97 21.02
C LYS A 264 2.60 -37.40 20.48
N PHE A 265 3.00 -37.60 19.23
CA PHE A 265 3.20 -38.92 18.68
C PHE A 265 4.59 -39.46 19.07
N ASP A 266 4.67 -40.77 19.31
CA ASP A 266 5.92 -41.44 19.69
C ASP A 266 6.69 -41.89 18.44
N THR A 267 7.19 -40.92 17.67
CA THR A 267 7.87 -41.14 16.38
C THR A 267 9.08 -42.05 16.54
N LYS A 268 9.12 -43.13 15.76
CA LYS A 268 10.22 -44.10 15.77
C LYS A 268 11.17 -43.84 14.61
N TRP A 269 12.34 -43.31 14.94
CA TRP A 269 13.42 -43.09 14.00
C TRP A 269 14.31 -44.33 13.86
N LYS A 270 14.80 -44.58 12.65
CA LYS A 270 15.74 -45.66 12.34
C LYS A 270 16.93 -45.08 11.59
N ALA A 271 18.09 -45.14 12.23
CA ALA A 271 19.36 -44.74 11.63
C ALA A 271 19.61 -45.51 10.33
N GLY A 272 20.16 -44.83 9.32
CA GLY A 272 20.42 -45.39 7.99
C GLY A 272 19.20 -45.54 7.08
N LYS A 273 17.97 -45.23 7.55
CA LYS A 273 16.81 -45.01 6.67
C LYS A 273 16.70 -43.55 6.24
N SER A 274 16.04 -43.32 5.10
CA SER A 274 15.69 -41.97 4.67
C SER A 274 14.63 -41.34 5.60
N VAL A 275 14.54 -40.01 5.63
CA VAL A 275 13.45 -39.33 6.36
C VAL A 275 12.08 -39.77 5.83
N LEU A 276 11.93 -39.95 4.51
CA LEU A 276 10.70 -40.42 3.87
C LEU A 276 10.30 -41.83 4.33
N ASP A 277 11.25 -42.76 4.43
CA ASP A 277 10.95 -44.14 4.83
C ASP A 277 10.71 -44.25 6.34
N ASN A 278 11.29 -43.34 7.14
CA ASN A 278 10.88 -43.15 8.53
C ASN A 278 9.44 -42.60 8.63
N ALA A 279 9.05 -41.61 7.82
CA ALA A 279 7.67 -41.11 7.80
C ALA A 279 6.67 -42.22 7.43
N LYS A 280 6.96 -43.02 6.39
CA LYS A 280 6.13 -44.20 6.02
C LYS A 280 6.05 -45.24 7.14
N ASP A 281 7.18 -45.58 7.77
CA ASP A 281 7.21 -46.48 8.94
C ASP A 281 6.37 -45.94 10.11
N ASN A 282 6.22 -44.62 10.23
CA ASN A 282 5.38 -43.93 11.22
C ASN A 282 3.95 -43.64 10.70
N GLY A 283 3.50 -44.28 9.61
CA GLY A 283 2.11 -44.27 9.16
C GLY A 283 1.68 -43.08 8.32
N PHE A 284 2.61 -42.27 7.81
CA PHE A 284 2.25 -41.19 6.87
C PHE A 284 1.77 -41.74 5.52
N GLN A 285 0.67 -41.17 5.02
CA GLN A 285 0.20 -41.31 3.64
C GLN A 285 1.01 -40.37 2.76
N ILE A 286 1.63 -40.88 1.69
CA ILE A 286 2.47 -40.08 0.79
C ILE A 286 1.73 -39.81 -0.52
N ALA A 287 1.72 -38.55 -0.96
CA ALA A 287 1.27 -38.15 -2.30
C ALA A 287 2.41 -37.44 -3.04
N GLU A 288 2.70 -37.82 -4.28
CA GLU A 288 3.74 -37.19 -5.10
C GLU A 288 3.19 -36.56 -6.39
N THR A 289 1.88 -36.67 -6.65
CA THR A 289 1.16 -36.07 -7.78
C THR A 289 -0.23 -35.59 -7.35
N ALA A 290 -0.85 -34.72 -8.15
CA ALA A 290 -2.24 -34.30 -7.97
C ALA A 290 -3.21 -35.50 -7.89
N SER A 291 -3.02 -36.50 -8.75
CA SER A 291 -3.83 -37.73 -8.76
C SER A 291 -3.59 -38.62 -7.54
N ASP A 292 -2.46 -38.52 -6.84
CA ASP A 292 -2.25 -39.24 -5.58
C ASP A 292 -2.93 -38.52 -4.42
N LEU A 293 -2.87 -37.18 -4.40
CA LEU A 293 -3.58 -36.35 -3.42
C LEU A 293 -5.10 -36.54 -3.50
N GLU A 294 -5.66 -36.64 -4.71
CA GLU A 294 -7.09 -36.88 -4.94
C GLU A 294 -7.60 -38.19 -4.28
N LYS A 295 -6.79 -39.26 -4.30
CA LYS A 295 -7.13 -40.58 -3.75
C LYS A 295 -7.23 -40.59 -2.22
N ILE A 296 -6.68 -39.60 -1.53
CA ILE A 296 -6.69 -39.52 -0.07
C ILE A 296 -8.07 -39.04 0.40
N THR A 297 -8.75 -39.84 1.21
CA THR A 297 -10.12 -39.56 1.68
C THR A 297 -10.23 -39.20 3.16
N SER A 298 -9.17 -39.44 3.93
CA SER A 298 -9.07 -39.16 5.37
C SER A 298 -7.64 -38.80 5.74
N ALA A 299 -7.50 -37.90 6.70
CA ALA A 299 -6.24 -37.50 7.32
C ALA A 299 -6.50 -37.27 8.81
N ASP A 300 -5.65 -37.83 9.66
CA ASP A 300 -5.67 -37.68 11.12
C ASP A 300 -4.32 -38.16 11.69
N GLN A 301 -4.12 -38.07 13.00
CA GLN A 301 -2.87 -38.49 13.66
C GLN A 301 -2.51 -39.98 13.48
N SER A 302 -3.45 -40.86 13.13
CA SER A 302 -3.17 -42.26 12.78
C SER A 302 -2.67 -42.43 11.34
N LYS A 303 -3.10 -41.55 10.43
CA LYS A 303 -2.76 -41.55 9.00
C LYS A 303 -2.54 -40.12 8.45
N PRO A 304 -1.53 -39.38 8.95
CA PRO A 304 -1.26 -38.02 8.49
C PRO A 304 -0.81 -38.03 7.03
N VAL A 305 -0.99 -36.91 6.33
CA VAL A 305 -0.67 -36.77 4.91
C VAL A 305 0.61 -35.96 4.72
N LEU A 306 1.53 -36.48 3.90
CA LEU A 306 2.74 -35.79 3.45
C LEU A 306 2.77 -35.77 1.92
N GLY A 307 2.35 -34.64 1.35
CA GLY A 307 2.42 -34.33 -0.08
C GLY A 307 3.76 -33.72 -0.45
N LEU A 308 4.48 -34.33 -1.40
CA LEU A 308 5.84 -33.98 -1.83
C LEU A 308 5.91 -33.95 -3.36
N PHE A 309 5.29 -32.94 -3.96
CA PHE A 309 4.99 -32.89 -5.40
C PHE A 309 6.26 -32.63 -6.24
N SER A 310 7.03 -31.60 -5.90
CA SER A 310 8.31 -31.28 -6.56
C SER A 310 9.52 -31.87 -5.81
N PRO A 311 10.64 -32.19 -6.50
CA PRO A 311 11.95 -32.37 -5.88
C PRO A 311 12.39 -31.15 -5.03
N GLY A 312 12.13 -29.94 -5.53
CA GLY A 312 12.44 -28.64 -4.91
C GLY A 312 11.17 -27.81 -4.74
N ASN A 313 11.17 -26.53 -5.11
CA ASN A 313 9.94 -25.71 -5.21
C ASN A 313 9.02 -26.23 -6.33
N MET A 314 7.71 -25.99 -6.21
CA MET A 314 6.72 -26.29 -7.24
C MET A 314 6.79 -25.29 -8.41
N GLU A 315 6.32 -25.70 -9.59
CA GLU A 315 6.43 -24.93 -10.82
C GLU A 315 5.48 -23.71 -10.85
N THR A 316 5.97 -22.58 -11.35
CA THR A 316 5.20 -21.31 -11.41
C THR A 316 4.06 -21.37 -12.44
N THR A 317 3.04 -20.55 -12.24
CA THR A 317 1.85 -20.44 -13.10
C THR A 317 2.18 -19.90 -14.49
N PHE A 318 3.07 -18.91 -14.55
CA PHE A 318 3.54 -18.29 -15.79
C PHE A 318 5.03 -18.55 -16.00
N ALA A 319 5.41 -18.64 -17.28
CA ALA A 319 6.80 -18.79 -17.69
C ALA A 319 7.57 -17.47 -17.49
N PRO A 320 8.87 -17.52 -17.17
CA PRO A 320 9.61 -16.31 -16.82
C PRO A 320 9.69 -15.25 -17.92
N SER A 321 9.57 -14.00 -17.47
CA SER A 321 9.90 -12.77 -18.18
C SER A 321 11.31 -12.30 -17.82
N LEU A 322 11.90 -11.47 -18.68
CA LEU A 322 13.24 -10.91 -18.47
C LEU A 322 13.15 -9.41 -18.21
N ALA A 323 13.49 -8.99 -16.99
CA ALA A 323 13.80 -7.59 -16.72
C ALA A 323 15.15 -7.21 -17.34
N VAL A 324 15.17 -6.10 -18.07
CA VAL A 324 16.37 -5.58 -18.75
C VAL A 324 16.52 -4.08 -18.52
N LYS A 325 17.75 -3.58 -18.64
CA LYS A 325 18.02 -2.13 -18.57
C LYS A 325 17.40 -1.44 -19.79
N GLY A 326 16.69 -0.33 -19.59
CA GLY A 326 15.84 0.29 -20.62
C GLY A 326 14.52 -0.44 -20.88
N GLY A 327 14.22 -1.51 -20.13
CA GLY A 327 13.08 -2.40 -20.42
C GLY A 327 11.71 -1.75 -20.38
N ALA A 328 11.54 -0.67 -19.60
CA ALA A 328 10.32 0.12 -19.53
C ALA A 328 9.97 0.85 -20.85
N THR A 329 10.94 0.97 -21.77
CA THR A 329 10.78 1.62 -23.08
C THR A 329 10.67 0.64 -24.26
N LEU A 330 10.83 -0.66 -24.02
CA LEU A 330 10.77 -1.69 -25.07
C LEU A 330 9.32 -1.99 -25.49
N GLU A 331 9.13 -2.83 -26.51
CA GLU A 331 7.79 -3.34 -26.83
C GLU A 331 7.22 -4.17 -25.66
N PRO A 332 5.93 -3.98 -25.29
CA PRO A 332 5.33 -4.66 -24.16
C PRO A 332 5.07 -6.15 -24.48
N GLN A 333 5.46 -7.03 -23.57
CA GLN A 333 5.22 -8.47 -23.69
C GLN A 333 3.93 -8.92 -22.98
N THR A 334 3.51 -10.15 -23.22
CA THR A 334 2.38 -10.80 -22.54
C THR A 334 2.86 -12.11 -21.94
N CYS A 335 2.55 -12.34 -20.67
CA CYS A 335 2.93 -13.55 -19.94
C CYS A 335 2.31 -14.80 -20.58
N LYS A 336 3.07 -15.90 -20.54
CA LYS A 336 2.66 -17.19 -21.12
C LYS A 336 2.41 -18.18 -19.99
N LYS A 337 1.33 -18.97 -20.06
CA LYS A 337 1.11 -20.05 -19.10
C LYS A 337 2.23 -21.08 -19.17
N HIS A 338 2.72 -21.50 -18.01
CA HIS A 338 3.69 -22.58 -17.85
C HIS A 338 2.96 -23.93 -17.68
N ASP A 339 3.64 -25.02 -17.99
CA ASP A 339 3.13 -26.38 -17.77
C ASP A 339 3.69 -26.92 -16.46
N ILE A 340 2.81 -27.11 -15.48
CA ILE A 340 3.16 -27.64 -14.14
C ILE A 340 3.12 -29.18 -14.09
N GLY A 341 2.85 -29.83 -15.22
CA GLY A 341 2.88 -31.28 -15.36
C GLY A 341 1.85 -32.00 -14.48
N THR A 342 2.33 -32.69 -13.44
CA THR A 342 1.51 -33.52 -12.53
C THR A 342 1.35 -32.92 -11.13
N GLU A 343 1.81 -31.69 -10.93
CA GLU A 343 1.68 -30.97 -9.66
C GLU A 343 0.24 -30.44 -9.50
N PRO A 344 -0.32 -30.43 -8.26
CA PRO A 344 -1.59 -29.79 -7.99
C PRO A 344 -1.45 -28.26 -7.94
N GLU A 345 -2.47 -27.52 -8.38
CA GLU A 345 -2.51 -26.06 -8.16
C GLU A 345 -2.76 -25.75 -6.66
N LEU A 346 -2.32 -24.58 -6.18
CA LEU A 346 -2.46 -24.19 -4.76
C LEU A 346 -3.92 -24.19 -4.28
N LYS A 347 -4.87 -23.79 -5.15
CA LYS A 347 -6.31 -23.85 -4.86
C LYS A 347 -6.81 -25.28 -4.59
N ASP A 348 -6.26 -26.27 -5.29
CA ASP A 348 -6.65 -27.67 -5.16
C ASP A 348 -6.03 -28.29 -3.90
N MET A 349 -4.77 -27.95 -3.59
CA MET A 349 -4.16 -28.29 -2.29
C MET A 349 -4.94 -27.67 -1.12
N THR A 350 -5.31 -26.39 -1.22
CA THR A 350 -6.10 -25.66 -0.20
C THR A 350 -7.45 -26.32 0.01
N LYS A 351 -8.19 -26.56 -1.09
CA LYS A 351 -9.50 -27.23 -1.06
C LYS A 351 -9.40 -28.63 -0.44
N LYS A 352 -8.37 -29.40 -0.80
CA LYS A 352 -8.19 -30.76 -0.28
C LYS A 352 -7.77 -30.76 1.20
N ALA A 353 -6.94 -29.81 1.63
CA ALA A 353 -6.62 -29.63 3.04
C ALA A 353 -7.90 -29.34 3.85
N ILE A 354 -8.72 -28.38 3.43
CA ILE A 354 -10.02 -28.09 4.08
C ILE A 354 -10.91 -29.34 4.10
N GLU A 355 -11.07 -30.07 2.99
CA GLU A 355 -11.87 -31.31 2.92
C GLU A 355 -11.39 -32.40 3.90
N LEU A 356 -10.09 -32.48 4.17
CA LEU A 356 -9.49 -33.47 5.06
C LEU A 356 -9.48 -33.03 6.54
N LEU A 357 -9.41 -31.73 6.80
CA LEU A 357 -9.39 -31.13 8.14
C LEU A 357 -10.80 -30.90 8.69
N ASP A 358 -11.74 -30.40 7.90
CA ASP A 358 -13.13 -30.21 8.33
C ASP A 358 -13.91 -31.54 8.24
N LYS A 359 -13.90 -32.29 9.34
CA LYS A 359 -14.71 -33.51 9.50
C LYS A 359 -15.71 -33.36 10.65
N PRO A 360 -16.86 -34.04 10.62
CA PRO A 360 -17.86 -33.97 11.69
C PRO A 360 -17.31 -34.32 13.08
N GLU A 361 -16.36 -35.25 13.16
CA GLU A 361 -15.68 -35.62 14.41
C GLU A 361 -14.60 -34.63 14.88
N ALA A 362 -14.29 -33.60 14.08
CA ALA A 362 -13.39 -32.51 14.44
C ALA A 362 -14.14 -31.39 15.19
N GLU A 363 -14.68 -31.72 16.36
CA GLU A 363 -15.46 -30.79 17.20
C GLU A 363 -14.67 -29.52 17.59
N LYS A 364 -13.34 -29.62 17.68
CA LYS A 364 -12.42 -28.51 17.98
C LYS A 364 -12.01 -27.68 16.75
N GLY A 365 -12.47 -28.04 15.56
CA GLY A 365 -12.09 -27.36 14.32
C GLY A 365 -10.62 -27.57 13.93
N PHE A 366 -10.09 -26.66 13.12
CA PHE A 366 -8.73 -26.76 12.58
C PHE A 366 -7.97 -25.43 12.46
N PHE A 367 -6.64 -25.53 12.45
CA PHE A 367 -5.73 -24.47 12.01
C PHE A 367 -5.08 -24.88 10.68
N LEU A 368 -5.02 -23.98 9.70
CA LEU A 368 -4.42 -24.21 8.38
C LEU A 368 -3.58 -22.99 7.95
N GLN A 369 -2.30 -23.21 7.66
CA GLN A 369 -1.51 -22.26 6.88
C GLN A 369 -1.46 -22.67 5.40
N VAL A 370 -1.57 -21.69 4.51
CA VAL A 370 -1.44 -21.82 3.05
C VAL A 370 -0.46 -20.77 2.53
N GLU A 371 0.46 -21.13 1.65
CA GLU A 371 1.45 -20.20 1.10
C GLU A 371 1.54 -20.28 -0.44
N SER A 372 1.57 -19.11 -1.08
CA SER A 372 2.14 -18.95 -2.42
C SER A 372 3.55 -18.36 -2.29
N ALA A 373 4.55 -19.24 -2.31
CA ALA A 373 5.92 -18.89 -1.94
C ALA A 373 6.71 -18.25 -3.08
N SER A 374 6.31 -18.51 -4.32
CA SER A 374 7.04 -18.09 -5.51
C SER A 374 6.63 -16.68 -6.00
N ILE A 375 5.92 -15.89 -5.18
CA ILE A 375 5.77 -14.45 -5.43
C ILE A 375 7.14 -13.79 -5.20
N ASP A 376 7.65 -13.85 -3.97
CA ASP A 376 9.03 -13.50 -3.57
C ASP A 376 10.08 -14.07 -4.53
N LYS A 377 10.07 -15.39 -4.75
CA LYS A 377 11.18 -16.07 -5.44
C LYS A 377 11.32 -15.63 -6.91
N GLN A 378 10.22 -15.20 -7.54
CA GLN A 378 10.24 -14.64 -8.89
C GLN A 378 10.56 -13.14 -8.87
N ASP A 379 10.19 -12.40 -7.83
CA ASP A 379 10.56 -11.00 -7.63
C ASP A 379 12.07 -10.86 -7.35
N HIS A 380 12.64 -11.74 -6.52
CA HIS A 380 14.08 -12.03 -6.39
C HIS A 380 14.76 -12.22 -7.76
N ALA A 381 14.13 -12.98 -8.66
CA ALA A 381 14.62 -13.25 -10.01
C ALA A 381 14.36 -12.10 -11.02
N SER A 382 13.72 -11.01 -10.60
CA SER A 382 13.26 -9.91 -11.47
C SER A 382 12.29 -10.36 -12.58
N ASP A 383 11.44 -11.34 -12.28
CA ASP A 383 10.47 -11.94 -13.18
C ASP A 383 9.03 -11.51 -12.84
N ALA A 384 8.59 -10.44 -13.50
CA ALA A 384 7.24 -9.91 -13.39
C ALA A 384 6.15 -10.94 -13.71
N CYS A 385 6.35 -11.79 -14.73
CA CYS A 385 5.35 -12.76 -15.13
C CYS A 385 5.19 -13.88 -14.09
N GLY A 386 6.28 -14.46 -13.58
CA GLY A 386 6.22 -15.41 -12.49
C GLY A 386 5.54 -14.84 -11.25
N GLN A 387 6.02 -13.68 -10.78
CA GLN A 387 5.50 -12.94 -9.62
C GLN A 387 3.97 -12.66 -9.73
N ILE A 388 3.51 -12.17 -10.88
CA ILE A 388 2.09 -11.89 -11.15
C ILE A 388 1.28 -13.20 -11.19
N GLY A 389 1.81 -14.25 -11.83
CA GLY A 389 1.15 -15.55 -11.93
C GLY A 389 0.91 -16.16 -10.55
N GLU A 390 1.91 -16.12 -9.67
CA GLU A 390 1.81 -16.65 -8.32
C GLU A 390 0.88 -15.81 -7.41
N THR A 391 0.86 -14.49 -7.59
CA THR A 391 -0.13 -13.63 -6.91
C THR A 391 -1.56 -13.98 -7.33
N GLY A 392 -1.78 -14.30 -8.62
CA GLY A 392 -3.05 -14.84 -9.13
C GLY A 392 -3.40 -16.22 -8.57
N ARG A 393 -2.40 -17.11 -8.41
CA ARG A 393 -2.56 -18.42 -7.77
C ARG A 393 -2.92 -18.32 -6.29
N LEU A 394 -2.41 -17.31 -5.58
CA LEU A 394 -2.85 -17.00 -4.21
C LEU A 394 -4.31 -16.48 -4.18
N ASP A 395 -4.71 -15.61 -5.12
CA ASP A 395 -6.11 -15.15 -5.22
C ASP A 395 -7.10 -16.31 -5.33
N GLU A 396 -6.80 -17.29 -6.19
CA GLU A 396 -7.63 -18.49 -6.33
C GLU A 396 -7.70 -19.33 -5.04
N ALA A 397 -6.60 -19.45 -4.29
CA ALA A 397 -6.57 -20.14 -3.00
C ALA A 397 -7.32 -19.37 -1.90
N THR A 398 -7.16 -18.04 -1.85
CA THR A 398 -7.93 -17.15 -0.96
C THR A 398 -9.42 -17.25 -1.26
N LYS A 399 -9.81 -17.32 -2.54
CA LYS A 399 -11.21 -17.53 -2.92
C LYS A 399 -11.76 -18.84 -2.36
N VAL A 400 -11.02 -19.95 -2.44
CA VAL A 400 -11.42 -21.24 -1.85
C VAL A 400 -11.62 -21.11 -0.33
N ALA A 401 -10.70 -20.44 0.37
CA ALA A 401 -10.81 -20.22 1.81
C ALA A 401 -12.03 -19.33 2.19
N LEU A 402 -12.28 -18.26 1.44
CA LEU A 402 -13.44 -17.39 1.66
C LEU A 402 -14.77 -18.07 1.33
N ASP A 403 -14.84 -18.86 0.25
CA ASP A 403 -16.06 -19.59 -0.11
C ASP A 403 -16.39 -20.65 0.95
N PHE A 404 -15.39 -21.30 1.56
CA PHE A 404 -15.57 -22.16 2.73
C PHE A 404 -16.02 -21.37 3.96
N ALA A 405 -15.33 -20.28 4.31
CA ALA A 405 -15.61 -19.51 5.52
C ALA A 405 -17.02 -18.86 5.50
N LYS A 406 -17.49 -18.43 4.33
CA LYS A 406 -18.87 -17.96 4.12
C LYS A 406 -19.93 -19.05 4.33
N ALA A 407 -19.58 -20.32 4.08
CA ALA A 407 -20.48 -21.45 4.23
C ALA A 407 -20.47 -22.04 5.66
N ASP A 408 -19.30 -22.12 6.30
CA ASP A 408 -19.13 -22.59 7.70
C ASP A 408 -19.56 -21.52 8.72
N GLY A 409 -19.36 -20.23 8.42
CA GLY A 409 -19.77 -19.09 9.27
C GLY A 409 -18.97 -18.92 10.57
N ASN A 410 -18.07 -19.84 10.89
CA ASN A 410 -17.28 -19.88 12.13
C ASN A 410 -15.77 -19.94 11.83
N THR A 411 -15.35 -19.52 10.64
CA THR A 411 -13.96 -19.58 10.18
C THR A 411 -13.40 -18.18 9.98
N LEU A 412 -12.28 -17.89 10.64
CA LEU A 412 -11.49 -16.69 10.40
C LEU A 412 -10.49 -16.97 9.26
N VAL A 413 -10.55 -16.16 8.21
CA VAL A 413 -9.56 -16.15 7.12
C VAL A 413 -8.72 -14.90 7.27
N ILE A 414 -7.39 -15.05 7.27
CA ILE A 414 -6.41 -13.95 7.27
C ILE A 414 -5.54 -14.08 6.03
N VAL A 415 -5.25 -12.98 5.34
CA VAL A 415 -4.31 -12.92 4.21
C VAL A 415 -3.35 -11.76 4.38
N THR A 416 -2.06 -12.05 4.22
CA THR A 416 -0.97 -11.07 4.33
C THR A 416 0.26 -11.54 3.54
N ALA A 417 1.33 -10.76 3.57
CA ALA A 417 2.67 -11.15 3.14
C ALA A 417 3.63 -11.12 4.34
N ASP A 418 4.74 -11.84 4.26
CA ASP A 418 5.73 -11.88 5.34
C ASP A 418 6.62 -10.62 5.38
N HIS A 419 6.95 -10.05 4.22
CA HIS A 419 7.62 -8.76 4.04
C HIS A 419 7.28 -8.12 2.67
N SER A 420 7.66 -6.85 2.47
CA SER A 420 7.58 -6.19 1.16
C SER A 420 8.78 -6.58 0.28
N HIS A 421 8.67 -6.42 -1.04
CA HIS A 421 9.73 -6.76 -1.99
C HIS A 421 10.18 -5.58 -2.87
N THR A 422 11.02 -5.85 -3.88
CA THR A 422 11.70 -4.84 -4.71
C THR A 422 10.84 -4.26 -5.83
N SER A 423 9.75 -4.92 -6.25
CA SER A 423 9.09 -4.53 -7.49
C SER A 423 8.41 -3.16 -7.35
N GLN A 424 8.43 -2.36 -8.41
CA GLN A 424 7.72 -1.09 -8.45
C GLN A 424 7.00 -0.93 -9.79
N VAL A 425 5.69 -0.66 -9.75
CA VAL A 425 4.95 -0.23 -10.93
C VAL A 425 5.38 1.20 -11.25
N VAL A 426 6.11 1.39 -12.34
CA VAL A 426 6.66 2.70 -12.75
C VAL A 426 5.99 3.23 -14.01
N ALA A 427 6.20 4.53 -14.28
CA ALA A 427 5.57 5.20 -15.41
C ALA A 427 5.95 4.56 -16.76
N ASP A 428 4.93 4.20 -17.55
CA ASP A 428 5.13 3.54 -18.85
C ASP A 428 5.94 4.40 -19.83
N GLY A 429 6.85 3.77 -20.57
CA GLY A 429 7.64 4.43 -21.61
C GLY A 429 8.69 5.43 -21.10
N LYS A 430 8.90 5.56 -19.78
CA LYS A 430 10.02 6.31 -19.20
C LYS A 430 11.18 5.36 -18.86
N ASP A 431 12.41 5.79 -19.13
CA ASP A 431 13.59 5.01 -18.78
C ASP A 431 13.89 5.11 -17.27
N THR A 432 14.61 4.11 -16.75
CA THR A 432 14.95 3.95 -15.33
C THR A 432 16.35 3.34 -15.19
N VAL A 433 17.09 3.72 -14.15
CA VAL A 433 18.38 3.11 -13.81
C VAL A 433 18.25 1.65 -13.36
N SER A 434 17.06 1.28 -12.86
CA SER A 434 16.69 -0.09 -12.51
C SER A 434 16.50 -0.97 -13.74
N TYR A 435 16.50 -2.29 -13.53
CA TYR A 435 16.08 -3.23 -14.56
C TYR A 435 14.55 -3.24 -14.60
N ALA A 436 13.95 -3.34 -15.79
CA ALA A 436 12.51 -3.27 -15.92
C ALA A 436 11.94 -4.26 -16.95
N THR A 437 10.67 -4.59 -16.76
CA THR A 437 9.85 -5.39 -17.66
C THR A 437 8.62 -4.57 -18.05
N ARG A 438 8.35 -4.43 -19.34
CA ARG A 438 7.12 -3.80 -19.85
C ARG A 438 6.13 -4.87 -20.28
N LEU A 439 4.91 -4.81 -19.73
CA LEU A 439 3.83 -5.78 -19.94
C LEU A 439 2.62 -5.10 -20.59
N ARG A 440 1.86 -5.87 -21.38
CA ARG A 440 0.52 -5.50 -21.87
C ARG A 440 -0.54 -6.17 -21.00
N THR A 441 -1.39 -5.37 -20.37
CA THR A 441 -2.42 -5.83 -19.42
C THR A 441 -3.67 -6.35 -20.13
N VAL A 442 -4.61 -6.93 -19.36
CA VAL A 442 -5.91 -7.40 -19.87
C VAL A 442 -6.76 -6.28 -20.50
N GLU A 443 -6.61 -5.03 -20.03
CA GLU A 443 -7.24 -3.83 -20.60
C GLU A 443 -6.56 -3.36 -21.90
N GLY A 444 -5.41 -3.95 -22.24
CA GLY A 444 -4.56 -3.56 -23.36
C GLY A 444 -3.94 -2.17 -23.18
N SER A 445 -3.74 -1.74 -21.93
CA SER A 445 -2.76 -0.70 -21.56
C SER A 445 -1.39 -1.35 -21.39
N ASN A 446 -0.36 -0.51 -21.29
CA ASN A 446 1.00 -0.96 -20.98
C ASN A 446 1.34 -0.62 -19.52
N MET A 447 2.07 -1.50 -18.86
CA MET A 447 2.55 -1.32 -17.48
C MET A 447 4.04 -1.65 -17.44
N ALA A 448 4.85 -0.79 -16.85
CA ALA A 448 6.25 -1.05 -16.58
C ALA A 448 6.44 -1.43 -15.11
N ILE A 449 7.22 -2.49 -14.85
CA ILE A 449 7.60 -2.93 -13.50
C ILE A 449 9.12 -2.91 -13.42
N SER A 450 9.69 -2.27 -12.40
CA SER A 450 11.13 -2.14 -12.20
C SER A 450 11.64 -2.79 -10.92
N TYR A 451 12.91 -3.21 -10.95
CA TYR A 451 13.63 -3.96 -9.93
C TYR A 451 14.95 -3.25 -9.63
N GLY A 452 15.03 -2.60 -8.46
CA GLY A 452 16.08 -1.62 -8.14
C GLY A 452 16.96 -1.93 -6.93
N THR A 453 16.64 -2.93 -6.11
CA THR A 453 17.34 -3.24 -4.85
C THR A 453 18.73 -3.85 -5.00
N LYS A 454 19.14 -4.26 -6.21
CA LYS A 454 20.54 -4.61 -6.55
C LYS A 454 20.99 -3.88 -7.82
N PRO A 455 22.31 -3.73 -8.06
CA PRO A 455 22.82 -3.03 -9.24
C PRO A 455 22.66 -3.82 -10.55
N THR A 456 22.36 -5.13 -10.48
CA THR A 456 22.24 -6.03 -11.63
C THR A 456 21.24 -7.15 -11.35
N THR A 457 20.62 -7.70 -12.40
CA THR A 457 19.81 -8.95 -12.33
C THR A 457 20.65 -10.24 -12.29
N ALA A 458 21.99 -10.15 -12.37
CA ALA A 458 22.88 -11.30 -12.14
C ALA A 458 23.01 -11.65 -10.64
N SER A 459 22.50 -10.78 -9.77
CA SER A 459 22.37 -10.96 -8.33
C SER A 459 20.89 -10.95 -7.96
N SER A 460 20.49 -11.80 -7.01
CA SER A 460 19.11 -11.81 -6.47
C SER A 460 18.73 -10.42 -5.96
N MET A 461 17.59 -9.91 -6.41
CA MET A 461 16.96 -8.73 -5.80
C MET A 461 16.62 -9.01 -4.34
N GLN A 462 16.29 -7.98 -3.56
CA GLN A 462 16.12 -8.08 -2.11
C GLN A 462 14.75 -7.59 -1.65
N HIS A 463 14.36 -8.06 -0.47
CA HIS A 463 13.19 -7.60 0.26
C HIS A 463 13.33 -6.11 0.61
N THR A 464 12.21 -5.49 0.99
CA THR A 464 12.15 -4.10 1.45
C THR A 464 11.42 -3.98 2.79
N GLY A 465 11.78 -2.97 3.57
CA GLY A 465 11.27 -2.77 4.94
C GLY A 465 9.87 -2.17 5.04
N ALA A 466 9.27 -1.73 3.93
CA ALA A 466 7.99 -1.02 3.93
C ALA A 466 6.85 -1.87 4.54
N GLN A 467 6.03 -1.28 5.41
CA GLN A 467 4.82 -1.89 5.95
C GLN A 467 3.90 -2.40 4.83
N LEU A 468 3.09 -3.41 5.13
CA LEU A 468 2.24 -4.05 4.12
C LEU A 468 0.87 -4.45 4.66
N ARG A 469 -0.03 -4.79 3.74
CA ARG A 469 -1.43 -5.11 4.01
C ARG A 469 -1.60 -6.46 4.71
N ILE A 470 -2.31 -6.42 5.84
CA ILE A 470 -3.00 -7.56 6.44
C ILE A 470 -4.51 -7.38 6.25
N ALA A 471 -5.24 -8.44 5.90
CA ALA A 471 -6.69 -8.38 5.70
C ALA A 471 -7.39 -9.68 6.14
N ALA A 472 -8.64 -9.57 6.58
CA ALA A 472 -9.39 -10.66 7.21
C ALA A 472 -10.88 -10.72 6.81
N TYR A 473 -11.48 -11.87 7.09
CA TYR A 473 -12.92 -12.14 6.98
C TYR A 473 -13.34 -13.17 8.04
N GLY A 474 -14.49 -12.98 8.70
CA GLY A 474 -15.07 -13.94 9.65
C GLY A 474 -14.96 -13.51 11.12
N PRO A 475 -15.15 -14.43 12.08
CA PRO A 475 -15.12 -14.08 13.51
C PRO A 475 -13.78 -13.45 13.92
N SER A 476 -13.83 -12.32 14.64
CA SER A 476 -12.67 -11.52 15.06
C SER A 476 -11.85 -10.87 13.93
N GLU A 477 -12.41 -10.73 12.72
CA GLU A 477 -11.73 -10.06 11.59
C GLU A 477 -11.35 -8.61 11.86
N GLU A 478 -12.02 -7.91 12.78
CA GLU A 478 -11.74 -6.51 13.08
C GLU A 478 -10.35 -6.31 13.71
N ASN A 479 -9.79 -7.33 14.35
CA ASN A 479 -8.48 -7.28 15.03
C ASN A 479 -7.27 -7.19 14.08
N VAL A 480 -7.49 -6.93 12.78
CA VAL A 480 -6.45 -6.55 11.81
C VAL A 480 -6.59 -5.10 11.33
N ILE A 481 -7.59 -4.35 11.78
CA ILE A 481 -7.86 -2.97 11.34
C ILE A 481 -6.97 -2.01 12.14
N GLY A 482 -6.17 -1.19 11.45
CA GLY A 482 -5.28 -0.19 12.02
C GLY A 482 -3.83 -0.42 11.60
N GLN A 483 -2.91 0.00 12.46
CA GLN A 483 -1.48 -0.33 12.41
C GLN A 483 -1.17 -1.32 13.53
N THR A 484 -0.65 -2.51 13.18
CA THR A 484 -0.18 -3.55 14.12
C THR A 484 1.29 -3.91 13.84
N ASP A 485 1.85 -4.85 14.59
CA ASP A 485 3.04 -5.60 14.22
C ASP A 485 2.64 -7.01 13.73
N GLN A 486 3.54 -7.68 13.01
CA GLN A 486 3.37 -9.06 12.59
C GLN A 486 3.20 -10.04 13.76
N THR A 487 3.81 -9.75 14.92
CA THR A 487 3.60 -10.53 16.17
C THR A 487 2.17 -10.44 16.71
N ASP A 488 1.43 -9.35 16.49
CA ASP A 488 0.01 -9.27 16.88
C ASP A 488 -0.85 -10.31 16.13
N THR A 489 -0.45 -10.71 14.92
CA THR A 489 -1.14 -11.75 14.12
C THR A 489 -1.22 -13.08 14.86
N PHE A 490 -0.18 -13.45 15.60
CA PHE A 490 -0.18 -14.64 16.46
C PHE A 490 -1.30 -14.58 17.50
N PHE A 491 -1.42 -13.45 18.20
CA PHE A 491 -2.42 -13.25 19.24
C PHE A 491 -3.83 -13.14 18.65
N THR A 492 -4.01 -12.49 17.50
CA THR A 492 -5.29 -12.47 16.77
C THR A 492 -5.76 -13.88 16.42
N MET A 493 -4.88 -14.75 15.90
CA MET A 493 -5.23 -16.16 15.62
C MET A 493 -5.51 -16.96 16.91
N LYS A 494 -4.61 -16.86 17.91
CA LYS A 494 -4.71 -17.56 19.20
C LYS A 494 -6.01 -17.23 19.95
N ASN A 495 -6.37 -15.95 19.97
CA ASN A 495 -7.54 -15.45 20.69
C ASN A 495 -8.83 -15.76 19.94
N ALA A 496 -8.85 -15.64 18.60
CA ALA A 496 -9.99 -16.07 17.79
C ALA A 496 -10.32 -17.56 18.00
N LEU A 497 -9.33 -18.43 18.13
CA LEU A 497 -9.54 -19.86 18.42
C LEU A 497 -9.93 -20.17 19.88
N GLY A 498 -10.03 -19.16 20.75
CA GLY A 498 -10.29 -19.34 22.19
C GLY A 498 -9.14 -20.06 22.92
N LEU A 499 -7.90 -19.93 22.42
CA LEU A 499 -6.70 -20.58 22.98
C LEU A 499 -5.78 -19.62 23.75
N GLY A 500 -6.19 -18.35 23.89
CA GLY A 500 -5.46 -17.32 24.64
C GLY A 500 -6.27 -16.69 25.74
N ASP A 501 -5.59 -15.87 26.54
CA ASP A 501 -6.06 -15.32 27.82
C ASP A 501 -6.83 -13.99 27.63
N GLY A 502 -7.55 -13.88 26.51
CA GLY A 502 -8.25 -12.68 26.05
C GLY A 502 -9.49 -12.33 26.86
N GLU A 503 -9.37 -11.44 27.84
CA GLU A 503 -10.51 -10.98 28.65
C GLU A 503 -10.99 -9.57 28.25
N GLY A 504 -12.12 -9.52 27.53
CA GLY A 504 -12.87 -8.29 27.25
C GLY A 504 -12.51 -7.59 25.93
N ALA A 505 -13.53 -7.40 25.08
CA ALA A 505 -13.40 -6.65 23.83
C ALA A 505 -14.18 -5.33 23.85
N ALA A 506 -13.71 -4.36 23.06
CA ALA A 506 -14.39 -3.09 22.82
C ALA A 506 -15.74 -3.26 22.08
N ASN A 507 -15.95 -4.39 21.41
CA ASN A 507 -17.09 -4.67 20.52
C ASN A 507 -17.22 -3.64 19.37
N ASP A 508 -16.09 -3.17 18.86
CA ASP A 508 -16.01 -2.29 17.67
C ASP A 508 -16.12 -3.11 16.38
N VAL A 509 -17.28 -3.76 16.24
CA VAL A 509 -17.62 -4.64 15.11
C VAL A 509 -17.93 -3.78 13.88
N VAL A 510 -17.17 -3.98 12.80
CA VAL A 510 -17.33 -3.20 11.57
C VAL A 510 -18.30 -3.90 10.64
N LYS A 511 -19.44 -3.26 10.38
CA LYS A 511 -20.42 -3.74 9.41
C LYS A 511 -19.75 -4.06 8.06
N HIS A 512 -20.05 -5.24 7.50
CA HIS A 512 -19.64 -5.62 6.16
C HIS A 512 -20.13 -4.60 5.10
N PRO A 513 -19.34 -4.35 4.04
CA PRO A 513 -19.68 -3.37 3.04
C PRO A 513 -20.81 -3.86 2.13
N THR A 514 -21.39 -2.95 1.35
CA THR A 514 -22.11 -3.32 0.13
C THR A 514 -21.18 -4.04 -0.86
N SER A 515 -21.73 -4.76 -1.84
CA SER A 515 -20.91 -5.40 -2.87
C SER A 515 -20.17 -4.35 -3.70
N ALA A 516 -18.83 -4.42 -3.69
CA ALA A 516 -17.99 -3.67 -4.60
C ALA A 516 -18.24 -4.11 -6.05
N GLN A 517 -18.03 -3.18 -6.99
CA GLN A 517 -18.20 -3.38 -8.42
C GLN A 517 -16.83 -3.46 -9.10
N ASP A 518 -16.75 -4.26 -10.17
CA ASP A 518 -15.69 -4.14 -11.16
C ASP A 518 -16.05 -2.98 -12.08
N VAL A 519 -15.27 -1.90 -12.03
CA VAL A 519 -15.56 -0.65 -12.75
C VAL A 519 -14.83 -0.58 -14.09
N SER A 520 -14.17 -1.65 -14.55
CA SER A 520 -13.46 -1.65 -15.84
C SER A 520 -14.37 -1.28 -17.01
N SER A 521 -15.60 -1.80 -17.02
CA SER A 521 -16.59 -1.54 -18.08
C SER A 521 -17.23 -0.14 -18.04
N THR A 522 -17.21 0.53 -16.89
CA THR A 522 -17.83 1.85 -16.68
C THR A 522 -16.82 3.00 -16.65
N CYS A 523 -15.59 2.73 -16.23
CA CYS A 523 -14.52 3.74 -16.12
C CYS A 523 -13.75 3.95 -17.44
N TYR A 524 -13.59 2.90 -18.26
CA TYR A 524 -12.78 2.92 -19.50
C TYR A 524 -13.64 2.74 -20.75
N LYS A 525 -14.50 3.73 -21.03
CA LYS A 525 -15.51 3.61 -22.09
C LYS A 525 -14.98 4.04 -23.45
N VAL A 526 -15.22 3.21 -24.44
CA VAL A 526 -15.26 3.58 -25.86
C VAL A 526 -16.65 3.31 -26.42
N ASP A 527 -17.13 4.19 -27.30
CA ASP A 527 -18.43 4.03 -27.96
C ASP A 527 -18.38 3.00 -29.12
N SER A 528 -19.53 2.77 -29.77
CA SER A 528 -19.63 1.84 -30.91
C SER A 528 -18.82 2.26 -32.14
N ASP A 529 -18.43 3.53 -32.24
CA ASP A 529 -17.58 4.07 -33.31
C ASP A 529 -16.09 3.99 -32.95
N GLY A 530 -15.75 3.49 -31.74
CA GLY A 530 -14.40 3.41 -31.22
C GLY A 530 -13.86 4.72 -30.63
N LYS A 531 -14.72 5.71 -30.36
CA LYS A 531 -14.31 6.98 -29.74
C LYS A 531 -14.30 6.85 -28.22
N VAL A 532 -13.34 7.50 -27.58
CA VAL A 532 -13.28 7.63 -26.11
C VAL A 532 -14.56 8.31 -25.59
N VAL A 533 -15.04 7.86 -24.43
CA VAL A 533 -16.12 8.48 -23.66
C VAL A 533 -15.60 8.76 -22.25
N ALA A 534 -15.57 10.04 -21.85
CA ALA A 534 -15.19 10.41 -20.49
C ALA A 534 -16.13 9.75 -19.45
N PRO A 535 -15.61 9.17 -18.36
CA PRO A 535 -16.44 8.79 -17.23
C PRO A 535 -17.01 10.06 -16.57
N GLY A 536 -18.27 9.96 -16.15
CA GLY A 536 -18.91 10.92 -15.25
C GLY A 536 -18.63 10.60 -13.78
N PRO A 537 -19.09 11.48 -12.86
CA PRO A 537 -18.94 11.28 -11.43
C PRO A 537 -19.48 9.92 -10.98
N GLY A 538 -18.61 9.12 -10.35
CA GLY A 538 -18.98 7.85 -9.74
C GLY A 538 -18.99 6.64 -10.67
N GLU A 539 -18.77 6.80 -11.99
CA GLU A 539 -18.64 5.64 -12.90
C GLU A 539 -17.33 4.85 -12.70
N CYS A 540 -16.35 5.43 -12.01
CA CYS A 540 -15.10 4.78 -11.57
C CYS A 540 -15.08 4.41 -10.07
N SER A 541 -16.15 4.73 -9.32
CA SER A 541 -16.24 4.47 -7.88
C SER A 541 -16.69 3.03 -7.65
N GLN A 542 -15.91 2.25 -6.90
CA GLN A 542 -16.16 0.82 -6.73
C GLN A 542 -17.43 0.52 -5.91
N TYR A 543 -17.93 1.50 -5.16
CA TYR A 543 -19.18 1.39 -4.41
C TYR A 543 -20.28 2.36 -4.90
N GLY A 544 -20.00 3.11 -5.96
CA GLY A 544 -20.85 4.16 -6.51
C GLY A 544 -21.16 5.28 -5.50
N ALA A 545 -22.09 6.16 -5.88
CA ALA A 545 -22.38 7.38 -5.11
C ALA A 545 -22.87 7.17 -3.65
N LYS A 546 -23.28 5.95 -3.29
CA LYS A 546 -23.70 5.58 -1.93
C LYS A 546 -22.54 5.18 -1.01
N GLY A 547 -21.35 4.95 -1.57
CA GLY A 547 -20.19 4.43 -0.86
C GLY A 547 -20.40 3.02 -0.28
N PRO A 548 -19.43 2.51 0.52
CA PRO A 548 -19.46 1.16 1.07
C PRO A 548 -20.62 0.85 2.03
N GLY A 549 -21.36 1.86 2.49
CA GLY A 549 -22.56 1.67 3.31
C GLY A 549 -22.30 1.01 4.67
N ARG A 550 -21.06 1.08 5.18
CA ARG A 550 -20.67 0.54 6.50
C ARG A 550 -21.18 1.43 7.61
N SER A 551 -21.13 2.75 7.41
CA SER A 551 -21.62 3.76 8.36
C SER A 551 -22.35 4.89 7.63
N ASN A 552 -23.50 5.29 8.17
CA ASN A 552 -24.30 6.42 7.69
C ASN A 552 -24.24 7.62 8.67
N GLN A 553 -23.32 7.59 9.63
CA GLN A 553 -23.18 8.67 10.61
C GLN A 553 -22.74 9.96 9.90
N LYS A 554 -23.33 11.09 10.32
CA LYS A 554 -23.04 12.40 9.77
C LYS A 554 -22.01 13.12 10.62
N ALA A 555 -21.03 13.74 9.97
CA ALA A 555 -20.10 14.67 10.59
C ALA A 555 -20.63 16.11 10.42
N LYS A 556 -20.37 16.96 11.42
CA LYS A 556 -20.55 18.41 11.30
C LYS A 556 -19.39 19.02 10.50
N ASN A 557 -18.17 18.56 10.75
CA ASN A 557 -16.97 19.00 10.04
C ASN A 557 -16.29 17.82 9.35
N VAL A 558 -15.55 18.08 8.26
CA VAL A 558 -14.67 17.08 7.64
C VAL A 558 -13.30 17.69 7.40
N ILE A 559 -12.27 16.94 7.77
CA ILE A 559 -10.86 17.30 7.55
C ILE A 559 -10.22 16.18 6.72
N VAL A 560 -9.65 16.52 5.57
CA VAL A 560 -8.92 15.60 4.70
C VAL A 560 -7.46 16.00 4.66
N PHE A 561 -6.60 15.15 5.22
CA PHE A 561 -5.15 15.26 5.17
C PHE A 561 -4.60 14.49 3.97
N ILE A 562 -3.77 15.15 3.17
CA ILE A 562 -3.04 14.57 2.05
C ILE A 562 -1.55 14.68 2.33
N GLY A 563 -0.84 13.55 2.36
CA GLY A 563 0.60 13.54 2.17
C GLY A 563 0.89 13.31 0.69
N ASP A 564 1.30 14.34 -0.05
CA ASP A 564 1.66 14.23 -1.48
C ASP A 564 2.77 13.15 -1.59
N GLY A 565 2.54 12.08 -2.36
CA GLY A 565 3.49 10.96 -2.47
C GLY A 565 3.66 10.04 -1.26
N MET A 566 2.95 10.23 -0.14
CA MET A 566 3.14 9.52 1.14
C MET A 566 2.63 8.05 1.14
N GLY A 567 3.25 7.18 0.36
CA GLY A 567 2.97 5.74 0.33
C GLY A 567 3.40 4.99 1.60
N ASP A 568 3.12 3.69 1.63
CA ASP A 568 3.45 2.83 2.78
C ASP A 568 4.96 2.75 3.08
N SER A 569 5.83 2.94 2.08
CA SER A 569 7.29 2.98 2.25
C SER A 569 7.74 4.29 2.91
N GLU A 570 7.15 5.40 2.50
CA GLU A 570 7.42 6.74 3.02
C GLU A 570 6.99 6.83 4.49
N ILE A 571 5.78 6.33 4.82
CA ILE A 571 5.26 6.20 6.19
C ILE A 571 6.21 5.39 7.08
N THR A 572 6.65 4.23 6.58
CA THR A 572 7.52 3.34 7.37
C THR A 572 8.90 3.96 7.57
N SER A 573 9.47 4.59 6.55
CA SER A 573 10.77 5.27 6.62
C SER A 573 10.78 6.39 7.66
N ALA A 574 9.69 7.15 7.76
CA ALA A 574 9.54 8.18 8.78
C ALA A 574 9.32 7.59 10.18
N ARG A 575 8.46 6.57 10.33
CA ARG A 575 8.26 5.89 11.62
C ARG A 575 9.55 5.31 12.16
N ASP A 576 10.25 4.52 11.35
CA ASP A 576 11.50 3.85 11.71
C ASP A 576 12.57 4.86 12.13
N TYR A 577 12.70 5.99 11.43
CA TYR A 577 13.65 7.04 11.79
C TYR A 577 13.25 7.80 13.06
N LEU A 578 12.00 8.29 13.14
CA LEU A 578 11.53 9.23 14.17
C LEU A 578 11.22 8.54 15.51
N TYR A 579 10.63 7.35 15.46
CA TYR A 579 10.03 6.63 16.60
C TYR A 579 10.53 5.18 16.74
N GLY A 580 11.28 4.65 15.76
CA GLY A 580 11.79 3.29 15.77
C GLY A 580 10.81 2.26 15.20
N ALA A 581 11.30 1.04 14.96
CA ALA A 581 10.58 0.00 14.21
C ALA A 581 9.33 -0.54 14.92
N ASN A 582 9.25 -0.38 16.26
CA ASN A 582 8.06 -0.66 17.08
C ASN A 582 7.32 0.61 17.53
N GLY A 583 7.78 1.79 17.10
CA GLY A 583 7.12 3.06 17.39
C GLY A 583 5.78 3.20 16.69
N ARG A 584 5.13 4.35 16.89
CA ARG A 584 3.89 4.74 16.20
C ARG A 584 3.96 6.22 15.86
N LEU A 585 3.43 6.60 14.70
CA LEU A 585 3.18 8.00 14.35
C LEU A 585 1.94 8.49 15.13
N PRO A 586 2.07 9.43 16.10
CA PRO A 586 1.00 9.77 17.03
C PRO A 586 -0.26 10.34 16.38
N GLY A 587 -0.17 10.92 15.19
CA GLY A 587 -1.33 11.33 14.40
C GLY A 587 -1.84 10.18 13.53
N LEU A 588 -1.05 9.79 12.54
CA LEU A 588 -1.44 8.92 11.44
C LEU A 588 -1.73 7.49 11.89
N ASP A 589 -0.91 6.89 12.76
CA ASP A 589 -1.11 5.50 13.21
C ASP A 589 -2.23 5.36 14.25
N ASN A 590 -2.69 6.46 14.84
CA ASN A 590 -3.79 6.48 15.80
C ASN A 590 -5.18 6.71 15.16
N LEU A 591 -5.26 6.81 13.83
CA LEU A 591 -6.53 6.81 13.11
C LEU A 591 -7.17 5.40 13.14
N GLN A 592 -8.36 5.33 13.75
CA GLN A 592 -9.08 4.11 14.15
C GLN A 592 -9.38 3.10 13.03
N TYR A 593 -9.64 3.55 11.80
CA TYR A 593 -10.07 2.69 10.70
C TYR A 593 -9.13 2.86 9.51
N THR A 594 -8.74 1.75 8.89
CA THR A 594 -7.78 1.71 7.77
C THR A 594 -8.30 0.89 6.60
N GLY A 595 -7.84 1.24 5.40
CA GLY A 595 -7.95 0.45 4.20
C GLY A 595 -6.87 0.82 3.20
N SER A 596 -7.09 0.44 1.94
CA SER A 596 -6.23 0.83 0.82
C SER A 596 -7.04 1.23 -0.39
N TYR A 597 -6.48 2.06 -1.28
CA TYR A 597 -7.17 2.46 -2.50
C TYR A 597 -6.33 2.48 -3.78
N THR A 598 -6.98 2.48 -4.95
CA THR A 598 -6.33 2.77 -6.24
C THR A 598 -6.40 4.23 -6.63
N HIS A 599 -5.35 4.72 -7.29
CA HIS A 599 -5.21 6.11 -7.72
C HIS A 599 -4.83 6.29 -9.19
N PHE A 600 -4.87 5.23 -10.02
CA PHE A 600 -4.62 5.31 -11.47
C PHE A 600 -5.38 6.47 -12.14
N SER A 601 -4.80 7.02 -13.21
CA SER A 601 -5.42 8.05 -14.05
C SER A 601 -5.80 7.49 -15.43
N LEU A 602 -6.26 8.34 -16.34
CA LEU A 602 -6.67 7.95 -17.70
C LEU A 602 -5.81 8.60 -18.78
N ASN A 603 -5.61 7.90 -19.89
CA ASN A 603 -5.06 8.48 -21.11
C ASN A 603 -6.22 9.07 -21.95
N PRO A 604 -6.19 10.37 -22.32
CA PRO A 604 -7.32 11.03 -22.97
C PRO A 604 -7.50 10.66 -24.45
N GLU A 605 -6.46 10.12 -25.10
CA GLU A 605 -6.51 9.68 -26.50
C GLU A 605 -7.15 8.29 -26.64
N THR A 606 -6.99 7.42 -25.64
CA THR A 606 -7.39 6.02 -25.68
C THR A 606 -8.51 5.64 -24.70
N GLY A 607 -8.81 6.49 -23.71
CA GLY A 607 -9.79 6.22 -22.64
C GLY A 607 -9.34 5.18 -21.61
N LYS A 608 -8.13 4.65 -21.75
CA LYS A 608 -7.59 3.53 -20.97
C LYS A 608 -6.85 4.00 -19.71
N PRO A 609 -6.66 3.12 -18.70
CA PRO A 609 -5.91 3.49 -17.52
C PRO A 609 -4.43 3.74 -17.82
N ASN A 610 -3.90 4.78 -17.20
CA ASN A 610 -2.50 5.02 -16.96
C ASN A 610 -2.20 4.64 -15.50
N TYR A 611 -1.36 3.64 -15.30
CA TYR A 611 -1.12 3.01 -13.99
C TYR A 611 -0.31 3.88 -13.01
N VAL A 612 0.26 5.01 -13.45
CA VAL A 612 0.95 5.98 -12.58
C VAL A 612 0.39 7.37 -12.79
N THR A 613 -0.38 7.83 -11.81
CA THR A 613 -1.02 9.16 -11.81
C THR A 613 -0.04 10.28 -11.46
N ASP A 614 -0.48 11.52 -11.62
CA ASP A 614 0.14 12.70 -11.00
C ASP A 614 -0.85 13.36 -10.03
N SER A 615 -0.33 14.24 -9.16
CA SER A 615 -1.11 14.95 -8.14
C SER A 615 -2.35 15.74 -8.64
N ALA A 616 -2.47 15.99 -9.95
CA ALA A 616 -3.64 16.66 -10.53
C ALA A 616 -4.79 15.70 -10.85
N ALA A 617 -4.49 14.59 -11.53
CA ALA A 617 -5.51 13.58 -11.82
C ALA A 617 -6.00 12.89 -10.54
N SER A 618 -5.11 12.65 -9.56
CA SER A 618 -5.48 12.09 -8.26
C SER A 618 -6.35 13.06 -7.44
N SER A 619 -5.94 14.33 -7.32
CA SER A 619 -6.71 15.37 -6.63
C SER A 619 -8.09 15.59 -7.24
N THR A 620 -8.19 15.59 -8.56
CA THR A 620 -9.50 15.61 -9.24
C THR A 620 -10.34 14.38 -8.87
N GLY A 621 -9.73 13.20 -8.72
CA GLY A 621 -10.37 11.96 -8.33
C GLY A 621 -11.13 12.05 -7.00
N TRP A 622 -10.47 12.45 -5.90
CA TRP A 622 -11.15 12.53 -4.59
C TRP A 622 -11.97 13.82 -4.40
N ASN A 623 -11.67 14.90 -5.12
CA ASN A 623 -12.44 16.15 -5.01
C ASN A 623 -13.71 16.18 -5.87
N THR A 624 -13.83 15.35 -6.91
CA THR A 624 -14.97 15.36 -7.84
C THR A 624 -15.65 13.99 -8.07
N GLY A 625 -15.05 12.90 -7.55
CA GLY A 625 -15.52 11.53 -7.83
C GLY A 625 -15.33 11.08 -9.28
N THR A 626 -14.50 11.79 -10.06
CA THR A 626 -14.31 11.57 -11.51
C THR A 626 -12.84 11.34 -11.85
N LYS A 627 -12.52 10.28 -12.60
CA LYS A 627 -11.18 10.05 -13.14
C LYS A 627 -10.90 10.93 -14.36
N THR A 628 -9.65 11.34 -14.53
CA THR A 628 -9.21 12.25 -15.58
C THR A 628 -7.74 11.98 -15.99
N TYR A 629 -7.16 12.82 -16.84
CA TYR A 629 -5.80 12.68 -17.36
C TYR A 629 -4.73 13.38 -16.51
N ASN A 630 -3.48 12.89 -16.52
CA ASN A 630 -2.39 13.50 -15.77
C ASN A 630 -2.23 14.99 -16.14
N GLY A 631 -2.21 15.85 -15.13
CA GLY A 631 -2.17 17.31 -15.27
C GLY A 631 -3.54 18.00 -15.32
N ALA A 632 -4.67 17.28 -15.40
CA ALA A 632 -6.01 17.87 -15.30
C ALA A 632 -6.40 18.17 -13.85
N ILE A 633 -7.00 19.34 -13.60
CA ILE A 633 -7.49 19.75 -12.28
C ILE A 633 -8.99 20.05 -12.40
N GLY A 634 -9.84 19.38 -11.62
CA GLY A 634 -11.28 19.70 -11.54
C GLY A 634 -12.04 19.56 -12.87
N VAL A 635 -11.47 18.86 -13.86
CA VAL A 635 -12.06 18.65 -15.18
C VAL A 635 -12.06 17.17 -15.55
N ASN A 636 -13.08 16.73 -16.29
CA ASN A 636 -13.15 15.37 -16.82
C ASN A 636 -12.14 15.14 -17.96
N LEU A 637 -12.15 13.93 -18.51
CA LEU A 637 -11.22 13.48 -19.56
C LEU A 637 -11.17 14.37 -20.83
N PHE A 638 -12.18 15.21 -21.07
CA PHE A 638 -12.24 16.14 -22.21
C PHE A 638 -12.04 17.62 -21.81
N GLY A 639 -11.62 17.88 -20.58
CA GLY A 639 -11.42 19.24 -20.09
C GLY A 639 -12.70 20.01 -19.76
N LYS A 640 -13.84 19.31 -19.56
CA LYS A 640 -15.06 19.96 -19.04
C LYS A 640 -15.00 20.04 -17.51
N PRO A 641 -15.27 21.20 -16.89
CA PRO A 641 -15.39 21.32 -15.43
C PRO A 641 -16.36 20.30 -14.83
N VAL A 642 -15.98 19.77 -13.67
CA VAL A 642 -16.81 18.91 -12.81
C VAL A 642 -16.82 19.54 -11.41
N PRO A 643 -17.98 19.69 -10.75
CA PRO A 643 -18.04 20.29 -9.42
C PRO A 643 -17.12 19.62 -8.41
N ASN A 644 -16.40 20.44 -7.64
CA ASN A 644 -15.47 20.00 -6.61
C ASN A 644 -16.12 20.02 -5.21
N ILE A 645 -15.40 19.45 -4.24
CA ILE A 645 -15.92 19.25 -2.89
C ILE A 645 -16.10 20.55 -2.10
N MET A 646 -15.33 21.61 -2.38
CA MET A 646 -15.52 22.93 -1.75
C MET A 646 -16.76 23.64 -2.29
N GLU A 647 -17.02 23.56 -3.60
CA GLU A 647 -18.27 24.06 -4.18
C GLU A 647 -19.48 23.35 -3.57
N HIS A 648 -19.41 22.03 -3.40
CA HIS A 648 -20.43 21.26 -2.72
C HIS A 648 -20.60 21.60 -1.22
N ALA A 649 -19.52 21.89 -0.50
CA ALA A 649 -19.57 22.33 0.89
C ALA A 649 -20.17 23.76 1.01
N LYS A 650 -19.76 24.69 0.13
CA LYS A 650 -20.35 26.03 0.03
C LYS A 650 -21.83 26.01 -0.32
N ALA A 651 -22.26 25.13 -1.22
CA ALA A 651 -23.68 24.94 -1.55
C ALA A 651 -24.52 24.44 -0.34
N ARG A 652 -23.90 23.82 0.66
CA ARG A 652 -24.52 23.49 1.97
C ARG A 652 -24.49 24.66 2.97
N GLY A 653 -23.88 25.78 2.60
CA GLY A 653 -23.61 26.92 3.47
C GLY A 653 -22.55 26.65 4.54
N MET A 654 -21.71 25.61 4.36
CA MET A 654 -20.58 25.33 5.23
C MET A 654 -19.42 26.27 4.89
N LYS A 655 -18.54 26.53 5.86
CA LYS A 655 -17.27 27.22 5.56
C LYS A 655 -16.28 26.25 4.89
N THR A 656 -15.38 26.78 4.07
CA THR A 656 -14.34 25.99 3.39
C THR A 656 -12.93 26.50 3.67
N GLY A 657 -12.01 25.54 3.89
CA GLY A 657 -10.60 25.79 4.14
C GLY A 657 -9.67 24.96 3.24
N ASN A 658 -8.59 25.59 2.77
CA ASN A 658 -7.52 24.94 2.02
C ASN A 658 -6.16 25.30 2.65
N VAL A 659 -5.38 24.30 3.07
CA VAL A 659 -4.08 24.50 3.73
C VAL A 659 -3.04 23.61 3.07
N THR A 660 -1.86 24.13 2.77
CA THR A 660 -0.75 23.35 2.20
C THR A 660 0.62 23.92 2.56
N THR A 661 1.67 23.10 2.49
CA THR A 661 3.07 23.56 2.47
C THR A 661 3.60 23.88 1.05
N SER A 662 2.82 23.66 -0.02
CA SER A 662 3.18 24.00 -1.40
C SER A 662 2.75 25.41 -1.83
N GLU A 663 3.10 25.78 -3.07
CA GLU A 663 2.42 26.83 -3.84
C GLU A 663 0.90 26.51 -3.90
N ILE A 664 0.02 27.44 -3.47
CA ILE A 664 -1.43 27.16 -3.41
C ILE A 664 -2.06 26.90 -4.78
N GLU A 665 -1.34 27.19 -5.87
CA GLU A 665 -1.66 26.87 -7.25
C GLU A 665 -1.25 25.45 -7.69
N ASP A 666 -0.47 24.71 -6.90
CA ASP A 666 -0.12 23.33 -7.24
C ASP A 666 -1.37 22.42 -7.13
N ALA A 667 -1.26 21.23 -7.71
CA ALA A 667 -2.41 20.43 -8.08
C ALA A 667 -3.32 19.99 -6.91
N THR A 668 -2.75 19.64 -5.77
CA THR A 668 -3.50 19.16 -4.60
C THR A 668 -4.43 20.24 -4.03
N PRO A 669 -3.97 21.45 -3.64
CA PRO A 669 -4.85 22.52 -3.19
C PRO A 669 -5.75 23.03 -4.33
N ALA A 670 -5.24 23.16 -5.55
CA ALA A 670 -6.02 23.64 -6.69
C ALA A 670 -7.18 22.69 -7.08
N GLY A 671 -7.03 21.37 -6.94
CA GLY A 671 -8.07 20.38 -7.28
C GLY A 671 -9.27 20.36 -6.34
N ALA A 672 -9.12 20.88 -5.13
CA ALA A 672 -10.24 21.09 -4.22
C ALA A 672 -11.05 22.35 -4.54
N ALA A 673 -10.55 23.23 -5.43
CA ALA A 673 -10.98 24.63 -5.48
C ALA A 673 -11.11 25.24 -6.90
N THR A 674 -10.59 24.62 -7.95
CA THR A 674 -10.48 25.21 -9.31
C THR A 674 -10.67 24.17 -10.42
N HIS A 675 -10.83 24.64 -11.66
CA HIS A 675 -10.91 23.82 -12.87
C HIS A 675 -9.86 24.27 -13.90
N SER A 676 -8.81 23.47 -14.10
CA SER A 676 -7.69 23.76 -14.99
C SER A 676 -7.44 22.62 -15.97
N LEU A 677 -7.25 22.96 -17.24
CA LEU A 677 -6.89 22.01 -18.30
C LEU A 677 -5.45 21.49 -18.15
N ASN A 678 -4.61 22.26 -17.47
CA ASN A 678 -3.24 21.87 -17.15
C ASN A 678 -2.80 22.45 -15.80
N ARG A 679 -2.25 21.62 -14.92
CA ARG A 679 -1.76 22.02 -13.59
C ARG A 679 -0.68 23.10 -13.63
N LYS A 680 -0.08 23.42 -14.77
CA LYS A 680 0.96 24.46 -14.88
C LYS A 680 0.43 25.83 -15.30
N CYS A 681 -0.89 26.01 -15.38
CA CYS A 681 -1.55 27.30 -15.65
C CYS A 681 -1.78 28.15 -14.39
N TYR A 682 -0.71 28.42 -13.64
CA TYR A 682 -0.76 29.07 -12.32
C TYR A 682 -1.35 30.48 -12.36
N GLY A 683 -0.79 31.41 -13.15
CA GLY A 683 -1.19 32.82 -13.17
C GLY A 683 -1.74 33.32 -14.52
N PRO A 684 -2.34 34.53 -14.57
CA PRO A 684 -3.03 35.06 -15.76
C PRO A 684 -2.12 35.34 -16.96
N GLU A 685 -0.81 35.48 -16.78
CA GLU A 685 0.10 35.77 -17.89
C GLU A 685 0.61 34.46 -18.48
N MET A 686 -0.10 33.91 -19.48
CA MET A 686 0.23 32.61 -20.11
C MET A 686 1.73 32.45 -20.46
N ALA A 687 2.38 33.50 -20.96
CA ALA A 687 3.81 33.49 -21.31
C ALA A 687 4.77 33.38 -20.10
N LYS A 688 4.31 33.69 -18.87
CA LYS A 688 5.05 33.52 -17.61
C LYS A 688 4.83 32.15 -16.95
N ASN A 689 3.74 31.45 -17.29
CA ASN A 689 3.51 30.07 -16.82
C ASN A 689 4.54 29.09 -17.42
N LYS A 690 4.67 27.89 -16.84
CA LYS A 690 5.60 26.88 -17.38
C LYS A 690 5.18 26.49 -18.80
N LYS A 691 6.15 26.10 -19.64
CA LYS A 691 5.97 25.73 -21.06
C LYS A 691 4.79 24.78 -21.32
N ALA A 692 4.50 23.85 -20.41
CA ALA A 692 3.38 22.91 -20.51
C ALA A 692 1.97 23.55 -20.54
N CYS A 693 1.83 24.83 -20.18
CA CYS A 693 0.58 25.60 -20.30
C CYS A 693 0.58 26.59 -21.49
N GLN A 694 1.69 26.73 -22.22
CA GLN A 694 1.83 27.73 -23.28
C GLN A 694 1.28 27.30 -24.66
N GLY A 695 0.68 26.10 -24.74
CA GLY A 695 0.09 25.54 -25.95
C GLY A 695 -1.24 26.20 -26.34
N GLU A 696 -1.56 26.15 -27.63
CA GLU A 696 -2.82 26.69 -28.20
C GLU A 696 -4.05 26.04 -27.56
N GLU A 697 -3.96 24.74 -27.24
CA GLU A 697 -4.99 23.93 -26.60
C GLU A 697 -5.39 24.43 -25.20
N PHE A 698 -4.51 25.17 -24.52
CA PHE A 698 -4.72 25.72 -23.18
C PHE A 698 -5.20 27.18 -23.19
N LYS A 699 -5.12 27.90 -24.31
CA LYS A 699 -5.60 29.30 -24.40
C LYS A 699 -7.04 29.45 -23.93
N LYS A 700 -7.91 28.50 -24.28
CA LYS A 700 -9.34 28.45 -23.90
C LYS A 700 -9.60 28.39 -22.39
N GLN A 701 -8.57 28.20 -21.56
CA GLN A 701 -8.68 28.31 -20.11
C GLN A 701 -8.64 29.77 -19.62
N PHE A 702 -7.90 30.64 -20.29
CA PHE A 702 -7.66 32.01 -19.83
C PHE A 702 -8.84 32.94 -20.13
N ARG A 703 -9.09 33.92 -19.25
CA ARG A 703 -10.28 34.79 -19.32
C ARG A 703 -10.32 35.67 -20.56
N GLU A 704 -9.18 36.12 -21.08
CA GLU A 704 -9.12 36.89 -22.33
C GLU A 704 -9.55 36.09 -23.58
N ASN A 705 -9.63 34.76 -23.46
CA ASN A 705 -10.12 33.85 -24.49
C ASN A 705 -11.47 33.21 -24.10
N GLY A 706 -12.18 33.74 -23.09
CA GLY A 706 -13.49 33.27 -22.64
C GLY A 706 -13.48 32.08 -21.68
N GLY A 707 -12.32 31.70 -21.14
CA GLY A 707 -12.21 30.65 -20.12
C GLY A 707 -12.43 31.17 -18.68
N LEU A 708 -12.39 30.25 -17.72
CA LEU A 708 -12.59 30.54 -16.28
C LEU A 708 -11.43 31.37 -15.68
N GLY A 709 -10.22 31.22 -16.21
CA GLY A 709 -9.01 31.89 -15.78
C GLY A 709 -7.89 30.95 -15.37
N SER A 710 -6.77 31.56 -14.98
CA SER A 710 -5.66 30.86 -14.34
C SER A 710 -6.04 30.31 -12.96
N ILE A 711 -5.22 29.42 -12.41
CA ILE A 711 -5.49 28.81 -11.10
C ILE A 711 -5.55 29.87 -9.99
N ALA A 712 -4.60 30.80 -9.94
CA ALA A 712 -4.57 31.90 -8.97
C ALA A 712 -5.80 32.83 -9.07
N GLU A 713 -6.31 33.05 -10.29
CA GLU A 713 -7.56 33.78 -10.50
C GLU A 713 -8.78 33.01 -9.96
N GLN A 714 -8.85 31.71 -10.24
CA GLN A 714 -9.95 30.85 -9.76
C GLN A 714 -9.92 30.64 -8.24
N LEU A 715 -8.75 30.62 -7.60
CA LEU A 715 -8.61 30.56 -6.13
C LEU A 715 -9.19 31.80 -5.43
N VAL A 716 -9.18 32.97 -6.10
CA VAL A 716 -9.83 34.19 -5.60
C VAL A 716 -11.34 34.16 -5.87
N ASP A 717 -11.76 33.64 -7.03
CA ASP A 717 -13.18 33.50 -7.41
C ASP A 717 -13.94 32.51 -6.52
N VAL A 718 -13.38 31.32 -6.27
CA VAL A 718 -13.98 30.30 -5.39
C VAL A 718 -14.10 30.78 -3.94
N ARG A 719 -13.26 31.76 -3.54
CA ARG A 719 -13.40 32.55 -2.30
C ARG A 719 -13.56 31.70 -1.03
N ALA A 720 -12.73 30.67 -0.86
CA ALA A 720 -12.71 29.90 0.39
C ALA A 720 -12.53 30.84 1.60
N ASP A 721 -13.12 30.49 2.74
CA ASP A 721 -13.05 31.36 3.92
C ASP A 721 -11.62 31.44 4.45
N VAL A 722 -10.84 30.36 4.31
CA VAL A 722 -9.41 30.28 4.67
C VAL A 722 -8.62 29.56 3.58
N THR A 723 -7.66 30.23 2.96
CA THR A 723 -6.65 29.62 2.07
C THR A 723 -5.25 29.96 2.59
N LEU A 724 -4.42 28.96 2.88
CA LEU A 724 -3.10 29.12 3.51
C LEU A 724 -2.02 28.29 2.79
N GLY A 725 -0.92 28.91 2.39
CA GLY A 725 0.25 28.20 1.85
C GLY A 725 1.32 29.14 1.29
N GLY A 726 2.10 28.65 0.32
CA GLY A 726 3.05 29.44 -0.47
C GLY A 726 2.43 30.08 -1.72
N GLY A 727 3.22 30.27 -2.77
CA GLY A 727 2.73 30.63 -4.12
C GLY A 727 2.61 32.11 -4.45
N ALA A 728 3.10 33.03 -3.60
CA ALA A 728 2.89 34.48 -3.77
C ALA A 728 3.27 35.01 -5.17
N LYS A 729 4.22 34.37 -5.86
CA LYS A 729 4.69 34.73 -7.20
C LYS A 729 3.64 34.66 -8.31
N ALA A 730 2.67 33.74 -8.25
CA ALA A 730 1.59 33.73 -9.24
C ALA A 730 0.60 34.88 -8.98
N PHE A 731 0.44 35.25 -7.71
CA PHE A 731 -0.41 36.37 -7.29
C PHE A 731 0.13 37.76 -7.69
N GLU A 732 1.42 37.88 -8.02
CA GLU A 732 2.05 39.09 -8.56
C GLU A 732 1.79 39.31 -10.07
N GLN A 733 1.23 38.33 -10.78
CA GLN A 733 0.97 38.47 -12.22
C GLN A 733 -0.22 39.39 -12.51
N ASN A 734 -0.14 40.12 -13.62
CA ASN A 734 -1.16 41.07 -14.03
C ASN A 734 -2.35 40.39 -14.71
N VAL A 735 -3.56 40.75 -14.29
CA VAL A 735 -4.81 40.24 -14.84
C VAL A 735 -5.06 40.84 -16.24
N GLN A 736 -5.47 40.01 -17.19
CA GLN A 736 -5.50 40.35 -18.61
C GLN A 736 -6.81 41.02 -19.09
N VAL A 737 -7.92 40.87 -18.35
CA VAL A 737 -9.23 41.46 -18.66
C VAL A 737 -9.91 42.00 -17.40
N SER A 738 -10.71 43.06 -17.56
CA SER A 738 -11.60 43.54 -16.50
C SER A 738 -12.97 42.86 -16.63
N GLY A 739 -13.65 42.63 -15.51
CA GLY A 739 -14.99 42.03 -15.53
C GLY A 739 -15.45 41.58 -14.14
N LYS A 740 -16.61 40.91 -14.09
CA LYS A 740 -17.03 40.12 -12.94
C LYS A 740 -16.88 38.64 -13.27
N PHE A 741 -16.27 37.90 -12.37
CA PHE A 741 -16.03 36.45 -12.47
C PHE A 741 -16.31 35.81 -11.10
N GLY A 742 -16.51 34.49 -11.02
CA GLY A 742 -16.81 33.83 -9.75
C GLY A 742 -18.05 34.34 -9.00
N GLY A 743 -19.04 34.90 -9.72
CA GLY A 743 -20.14 35.66 -9.12
C GLY A 743 -19.83 37.17 -9.11
N ASP A 744 -19.74 37.77 -7.92
CA ASP A 744 -19.57 39.23 -7.76
C ASP A 744 -18.10 39.71 -7.70
N THR A 745 -17.13 38.78 -7.71
CA THR A 745 -15.69 39.11 -7.66
C THR A 745 -15.31 39.99 -8.85
N SER A 746 -14.88 41.21 -8.55
CA SER A 746 -14.67 42.28 -9.53
C SER A 746 -13.19 42.43 -9.86
N TRP A 747 -12.86 42.29 -11.13
CA TRP A 747 -11.49 42.22 -11.62
C TRP A 747 -11.16 43.43 -12.50
N VAL A 748 -9.94 43.97 -12.33
CA VAL A 748 -9.42 45.12 -13.08
C VAL A 748 -8.14 44.72 -13.81
N LYS A 749 -8.17 44.83 -15.14
CA LYS A 749 -7.02 44.60 -16.02
C LYS A 749 -5.82 45.44 -15.59
N GLY A 750 -4.64 44.83 -15.59
CA GLY A 750 -3.37 45.51 -15.28
C GLY A 750 -3.11 45.76 -13.79
N ARG A 751 -4.03 45.36 -12.91
CA ARG A 751 -3.71 45.06 -11.51
C ARG A 751 -3.23 43.62 -11.39
N THR A 752 -2.42 43.37 -10.38
CA THR A 752 -2.01 42.02 -9.97
C THR A 752 -3.21 41.21 -9.45
N VAL A 753 -3.11 39.88 -9.44
CA VAL A 753 -4.12 39.02 -8.78
C VAL A 753 -4.25 39.38 -7.30
N LEU A 754 -3.14 39.68 -6.62
CA LEU A 754 -3.12 40.08 -5.20
C LEU A 754 -3.86 41.40 -4.92
N GLU A 755 -3.68 42.41 -5.76
CA GLU A 755 -4.41 43.69 -5.65
C GLU A 755 -5.90 43.51 -5.92
N ASN A 756 -6.28 42.63 -6.84
CA ASN A 756 -7.68 42.28 -7.06
C ASN A 756 -8.26 41.51 -5.85
N ALA A 757 -7.54 40.55 -5.27
CA ALA A 757 -7.98 39.86 -4.05
C ALA A 757 -8.22 40.85 -2.89
N LYS A 758 -7.26 41.74 -2.62
CA LYS A 758 -7.40 42.80 -1.61
C LYS A 758 -8.57 43.75 -1.90
N ALA A 759 -8.78 44.13 -3.16
CA ALA A 759 -9.92 44.96 -3.57
C ALA A 759 -11.27 44.24 -3.42
N ASN A 760 -11.28 42.90 -3.45
CA ASN A 760 -12.46 42.06 -3.17
C ASN A 760 -12.55 41.64 -1.69
N GLY A 761 -11.86 42.34 -0.77
CA GLY A 761 -12.04 42.19 0.68
C GLY A 761 -11.26 41.03 1.34
N PHE A 762 -10.32 40.40 0.64
CA PHE A 762 -9.46 39.39 1.25
C PHE A 762 -8.51 40.00 2.29
N ASN A 763 -8.47 39.40 3.48
CA ASN A 763 -7.47 39.65 4.50
C ASN A 763 -6.21 38.84 4.18
N VAL A 764 -5.18 39.52 3.68
CA VAL A 764 -3.93 38.87 3.27
C VAL A 764 -2.91 38.87 4.41
N VAL A 765 -2.37 37.71 4.74
CA VAL A 765 -1.29 37.52 5.73
C VAL A 765 -0.09 36.82 5.10
N THR A 766 1.12 37.10 5.57
CA THR A 766 2.37 36.62 4.95
C THR A 766 3.40 36.04 5.92
N ASP A 767 3.08 36.00 7.22
CA ASP A 767 3.90 35.37 8.25
C ASP A 767 3.02 34.81 9.39
N ALA A 768 3.63 34.05 10.29
CA ALA A 768 2.97 33.43 11.44
C ALA A 768 2.30 34.47 12.36
N ALA A 769 2.96 35.59 12.64
CA ALA A 769 2.41 36.66 13.49
C ALA A 769 1.16 37.32 12.87
N GLY A 770 1.18 37.54 11.55
CA GLY A 770 0.03 37.99 10.78
C GLY A 770 -1.13 36.99 10.86
N LEU A 771 -0.85 35.69 10.65
CA LEU A 771 -1.83 34.62 10.77
C LEU A 771 -2.44 34.55 12.20
N ASP A 772 -1.63 34.64 13.24
CA ASP A 772 -2.09 34.65 14.64
C ASP A 772 -2.99 35.85 14.97
N SER A 773 -2.72 37.00 14.34
CA SER A 773 -3.51 38.22 14.51
C SER A 773 -4.95 38.08 14.02
N VAL A 774 -5.22 37.21 13.02
CA VAL A 774 -6.55 37.00 12.43
C VAL A 774 -7.54 36.46 13.48
N LYS A 775 -8.72 37.09 13.60
CA LYS A 775 -9.77 36.70 14.56
C LYS A 775 -11.11 36.28 13.92
N LYS A 776 -11.27 36.49 12.61
CA LYS A 776 -12.49 36.17 11.84
C LYS A 776 -12.06 35.81 10.41
N ALA A 777 -12.75 34.83 9.83
CA ALA A 777 -12.63 34.46 8.43
C ALA A 777 -14.01 34.01 7.94
N ASP A 778 -14.54 34.63 6.90
CA ASP A 778 -15.82 34.30 6.26
C ASP A 778 -15.92 34.97 4.89
N GLN A 779 -17.05 34.85 4.20
CA GLN A 779 -17.25 35.42 2.87
C GLN A 779 -17.14 36.95 2.80
N ASP A 780 -17.34 37.69 3.91
CA ASP A 780 -17.12 39.14 3.96
C ASP A 780 -15.63 39.49 4.09
N THR A 781 -14.87 38.65 4.80
CA THR A 781 -13.45 38.86 5.08
C THR A 781 -12.68 37.53 4.99
N PRO A 782 -12.53 36.96 3.78
CA PRO A 782 -11.85 35.68 3.59
C PRO A 782 -10.35 35.86 3.78
N VAL A 783 -9.66 34.83 4.26
CA VAL A 783 -8.23 34.89 4.61
C VAL A 783 -7.40 34.25 3.52
N LEU A 784 -6.36 34.95 3.06
CA LEU A 784 -5.37 34.46 2.11
C LEU A 784 -3.97 34.56 2.73
N GLY A 785 -3.42 33.43 3.15
CA GLY A 785 -2.06 33.28 3.65
C GLY A 785 -1.09 32.93 2.53
N LEU A 786 -0.09 33.79 2.30
CA LEU A 786 0.97 33.63 1.31
C LEU A 786 2.34 33.73 2.01
N PHE A 787 2.83 32.61 2.53
CA PHE A 787 3.99 32.53 3.43
C PHE A 787 5.34 32.34 2.71
N ALA A 788 5.33 32.13 1.40
CA ALA A 788 6.52 31.98 0.56
C ALA A 788 6.23 32.42 -0.90
N GLU A 789 7.27 32.81 -1.65
CA GLU A 789 7.15 33.10 -3.08
C GLU A 789 6.77 31.85 -3.90
N GLY A 790 7.37 30.71 -3.54
CA GLY A 790 7.10 29.38 -4.07
C GLY A 790 6.57 28.46 -2.97
N ASN A 791 7.01 27.20 -2.92
CA ASN A 791 6.73 26.29 -1.81
C ASN A 791 7.32 26.82 -0.50
N MET A 792 6.74 26.42 0.65
CA MET A 792 7.28 26.73 1.97
C MET A 792 8.57 25.92 2.25
N PRO A 793 9.50 26.43 3.07
CA PRO A 793 10.74 25.71 3.40
C PRO A 793 10.48 24.43 4.21
N ARG A 794 11.14 23.33 3.81
CA ARG A 794 11.03 21.99 4.43
C ARG A 794 11.41 22.00 5.91
N HIS A 795 10.87 21.06 6.70
CA HIS A 795 11.17 20.92 8.12
C HIS A 795 12.63 20.53 8.41
N PHE A 796 13.18 19.56 7.69
CA PHE A 796 14.57 19.09 7.84
C PHE A 796 15.46 19.52 6.67
N GLU A 797 16.76 19.64 6.93
CA GLU A 797 17.81 19.95 5.94
C GLU A 797 17.94 18.82 4.92
N ARG A 798 18.16 19.18 3.65
CA ARG A 798 18.29 18.21 2.55
C ARG A 798 19.46 17.26 2.75
N SER A 799 19.16 15.97 2.72
CA SER A 799 20.12 14.89 2.56
C SER A 799 20.55 14.71 1.09
N THR A 800 21.77 14.22 0.88
CA THR A 800 22.32 13.93 -0.45
C THR A 800 22.62 12.44 -0.58
N PRO A 801 21.85 11.69 -1.40
CA PRO A 801 22.04 10.26 -1.57
C PRO A 801 23.22 9.99 -2.51
N THR A 802 23.84 8.82 -2.39
CA THR A 802 24.99 8.42 -3.19
C THR A 802 24.97 6.94 -3.57
N ARG A 803 25.70 6.55 -4.62
CA ARG A 803 25.76 5.15 -5.12
C ARG A 803 26.34 4.16 -4.10
N ASP A 804 27.15 4.67 -3.19
CA ASP A 804 27.81 3.98 -2.08
C ASP A 804 27.21 4.34 -0.72
N GLY A 805 26.07 5.06 -0.66
CA GLY A 805 25.48 5.55 0.59
C GLY A 805 25.16 4.46 1.61
N ALA A 806 24.69 3.29 1.16
CA ALA A 806 24.49 2.10 1.97
C ALA A 806 25.79 1.54 2.61
N GLU A 807 26.96 1.91 2.12
CA GLU A 807 28.27 1.51 2.65
C GLU A 807 28.92 2.58 3.54
N ARG A 808 28.32 3.78 3.62
CA ARG A 808 28.84 4.90 4.44
C ARG A 808 28.40 4.78 5.89
N GLU A 809 28.98 5.63 6.73
CA GLU A 809 28.52 5.89 8.09
C GLU A 809 27.09 6.45 8.08
N ALA A 810 26.28 6.05 9.06
CA ALA A 810 24.92 6.54 9.23
C ALA A 810 24.92 8.01 9.72
N ALA A 811 24.01 8.82 9.18
CA ALA A 811 23.87 10.23 9.54
C ALA A 811 22.54 10.51 10.28
N TYR A 812 22.53 11.54 11.13
CA TYR A 812 21.27 12.12 11.62
C TYR A 812 20.79 13.23 10.69
N CYS A 813 19.49 13.29 10.48
CA CYS A 813 18.84 14.47 9.89
C CYS A 813 18.94 15.67 10.83
N LYS A 814 18.91 16.88 10.26
CA LYS A 814 18.98 18.14 11.01
C LYS A 814 17.76 18.99 10.69
N VAL A 815 17.37 19.85 11.63
CA VAL A 815 16.33 20.86 11.39
C VAL A 815 16.83 21.86 10.33
N ASN A 816 15.98 22.23 9.38
CA ASN A 816 16.31 23.19 8.33
C ASN A 816 16.44 24.61 8.90
N PRO A 817 17.62 25.27 8.84
CA PRO A 817 17.79 26.63 9.34
C PRO A 817 17.04 27.69 8.50
N GLU A 818 16.61 27.38 7.28
CA GLU A 818 15.80 28.27 6.45
C GLU A 818 14.33 28.32 6.90
N ARG A 819 13.86 27.31 7.65
CA ARG A 819 12.51 27.29 8.25
C ARG A 819 12.50 28.07 9.56
N THR A 820 12.49 29.39 9.45
CA THR A 820 12.42 30.30 10.61
C THR A 820 11.02 30.38 11.22
N ASP A 821 10.91 30.75 12.51
CA ASP A 821 9.65 30.96 13.26
C ASP A 821 8.65 31.95 12.61
N LYS A 822 9.04 32.68 11.56
CA LYS A 822 8.14 33.53 10.76
C LYS A 822 7.25 32.73 9.83
N VAL A 823 7.66 31.52 9.46
CA VAL A 823 6.89 30.61 8.61
C VAL A 823 6.06 29.71 9.53
N PRO A 824 4.72 29.75 9.47
CA PRO A 824 3.89 28.89 10.32
C PRO A 824 4.07 27.42 9.93
N SER A 825 4.06 26.52 10.92
CA SER A 825 4.07 25.07 10.66
C SER A 825 2.72 24.60 10.12
N LEU A 826 2.67 23.42 9.47
CA LEU A 826 1.42 22.85 8.98
C LEU A 826 0.41 22.62 10.12
N ALA A 827 0.88 22.19 11.29
CA ALA A 827 0.07 22.05 12.50
C ALA A 827 -0.50 23.40 12.99
N ALA A 828 0.28 24.48 12.95
CA ALA A 828 -0.19 25.82 13.31
C ALA A 828 -1.23 26.35 12.31
N MET A 829 -0.99 26.20 11.00
CA MET A 829 -1.94 26.58 9.96
C MET A 829 -3.26 25.78 10.07
N THR A 830 -3.16 24.47 10.30
CA THR A 830 -4.32 23.58 10.48
C THR A 830 -5.15 23.96 11.70
N THR A 831 -4.52 24.14 12.86
CA THR A 831 -5.19 24.58 14.10
C THR A 831 -5.90 25.92 13.88
N LYS A 832 -5.20 26.89 13.30
CA LYS A 832 -5.76 28.21 13.01
C LYS A 832 -6.94 28.16 12.04
N ALA A 833 -6.84 27.33 10.99
CA ALA A 833 -7.92 27.14 10.04
C ALA A 833 -9.17 26.58 10.73
N MET A 834 -9.07 25.50 11.52
CA MET A 834 -10.20 24.94 12.25
C MET A 834 -10.89 25.97 13.17
N ASP A 835 -10.11 26.77 13.91
CA ASP A 835 -10.65 27.81 14.80
C ASP A 835 -11.40 28.92 14.05
N LEU A 836 -10.90 29.36 12.90
CA LEU A 836 -11.54 30.38 12.06
C LEU A 836 -12.77 29.82 11.30
N LEU A 837 -12.73 28.54 10.94
CA LEU A 837 -13.78 27.83 10.21
C LEU A 837 -14.92 27.35 11.12
N ARG A 838 -14.72 27.26 12.44
CA ARG A 838 -15.73 26.83 13.40
C ARG A 838 -16.99 27.70 13.31
N ASN A 839 -18.14 27.07 13.10
CA ASN A 839 -19.46 27.71 13.01
C ASN A 839 -20.59 26.67 13.21
N ASP A 840 -21.85 27.10 13.16
CA ASP A 840 -23.02 26.23 13.42
C ASP A 840 -23.31 25.22 12.30
N LYS A 841 -23.05 25.59 11.03
CA LYS A 841 -23.23 24.71 9.85
C LYS A 841 -22.05 23.76 9.62
N GLY A 842 -20.93 23.99 10.31
CA GLY A 842 -19.70 23.21 10.17
C GLY A 842 -18.84 23.62 8.98
N PHE A 843 -17.76 22.88 8.74
CA PHE A 843 -16.78 23.19 7.70
C PHE A 843 -16.22 21.97 6.97
N PHE A 844 -15.70 22.20 5.76
CA PHE A 844 -14.78 21.30 5.07
C PHE A 844 -13.38 21.92 5.06
N LEU A 845 -12.35 21.13 5.38
CA LEU A 845 -10.96 21.56 5.38
C LEU A 845 -10.08 20.50 4.67
N GLN A 846 -9.36 20.91 3.63
CA GLN A 846 -8.25 20.12 3.08
C GLN A 846 -6.92 20.63 3.66
N VAL A 847 -6.04 19.71 4.05
CA VAL A 847 -4.69 20.00 4.57
C VAL A 847 -3.69 19.14 3.81
N GLU A 848 -2.60 19.72 3.32
CA GLU A 848 -1.56 19.01 2.56
C GLU A 848 -0.15 19.16 3.17
N GLY A 849 0.49 18.04 3.46
CA GLY A 849 1.94 17.93 3.63
C GLY A 849 2.60 17.67 2.28
N ALA A 850 2.95 18.75 1.58
CA ALA A 850 3.15 18.71 0.13
C ALA A 850 4.57 18.34 -0.30
N SER A 851 5.58 18.58 0.55
CA SER A 851 6.98 18.36 0.17
C SER A 851 7.52 16.98 0.54
N ILE A 852 6.66 16.03 0.94
CA ILE A 852 7.01 14.60 1.04
C ILE A 852 7.39 14.10 -0.37
N ASP A 853 6.45 14.13 -1.32
CA ASP A 853 6.65 13.93 -2.77
C ASP A 853 7.84 14.73 -3.31
N LYS A 854 7.89 16.04 -3.01
CA LYS A 854 8.88 16.93 -3.60
C LYS A 854 10.30 16.63 -3.10
N ALA A 855 10.43 16.09 -1.88
CA ALA A 855 11.70 15.59 -1.36
C ALA A 855 12.03 14.19 -1.93
N ASP A 856 11.05 13.32 -2.12
CA ASP A 856 11.24 11.99 -2.73
C ASP A 856 11.69 12.12 -4.21
N HIS A 857 11.11 13.04 -4.97
CA HIS A 857 11.60 13.47 -6.29
C HIS A 857 13.07 13.90 -6.30
N ASP A 858 13.49 14.63 -5.26
CA ASP A 858 14.86 15.10 -5.01
C ASP A 858 15.80 14.01 -4.49
N ALA A 859 15.28 12.80 -4.23
CA ALA A 859 15.93 11.70 -3.52
C ALA A 859 16.45 12.10 -2.13
N ASP A 860 15.70 12.96 -1.44
CA ASP A 860 16.03 13.58 -0.16
C ASP A 860 15.28 12.92 1.01
N ALA A 861 15.87 11.86 1.55
CA ALA A 861 15.37 11.12 2.71
C ALA A 861 15.07 12.00 3.94
N CYS A 862 15.98 12.91 4.30
CA CYS A 862 15.75 13.78 5.46
C CYS A 862 14.60 14.77 5.24
N GLY A 863 14.51 15.40 4.07
CA GLY A 863 13.38 16.25 3.72
C GLY A 863 12.07 15.49 3.73
N GLN A 864 12.03 14.30 3.11
CA GLN A 864 10.86 13.42 3.03
C GLN A 864 10.35 13.03 4.42
N ILE A 865 11.24 12.60 5.32
CA ILE A 865 10.90 12.23 6.71
C ILE A 865 10.42 13.45 7.51
N GLY A 866 11.10 14.60 7.37
CA GLY A 866 10.74 15.83 8.09
C GLY A 866 9.39 16.41 7.67
N GLU A 867 9.01 16.30 6.40
CA GLU A 867 7.69 16.73 5.93
C GLU A 867 6.57 15.77 6.36
N LEU A 868 6.88 14.48 6.55
CA LEU A 868 5.94 13.52 7.13
C LEU A 868 5.73 13.78 8.63
N ASP A 869 6.78 14.13 9.37
CA ASP A 869 6.67 14.60 10.77
C ASP A 869 5.80 15.87 10.89
N ASP A 870 5.95 16.85 9.98
CA ASP A 870 5.12 18.07 10.01
C ASP A 870 3.64 17.79 9.69
N LEU A 871 3.36 16.80 8.82
CA LEU A 871 2.00 16.31 8.54
C LEU A 871 1.41 15.52 9.71
N ASP A 872 2.19 14.63 10.34
CA ASP A 872 1.74 13.84 11.48
C ASP A 872 1.40 14.73 12.70
N GLN A 873 2.20 15.76 12.94
CA GLN A 873 1.91 16.79 13.93
C GLN A 873 0.61 17.56 13.60
N ALA A 874 0.31 17.78 12.32
CA ALA A 874 -0.94 18.43 11.90
C ALA A 874 -2.17 17.52 12.09
N ILE A 875 -2.03 16.21 11.83
CA ILE A 875 -3.07 15.20 12.12
C ILE A 875 -3.30 15.11 13.64
N SER A 876 -2.23 15.05 14.42
CA SER A 876 -2.27 15.05 15.89
C SER A 876 -2.97 16.29 16.45
N ALA A 877 -2.68 17.47 15.89
CA ALA A 877 -3.33 18.73 16.26
C ALA A 877 -4.84 18.71 15.97
N ALA A 878 -5.28 18.13 14.83
CA ALA A 878 -6.69 17.96 14.53
C ALA A 878 -7.39 16.94 15.44
N GLN A 879 -6.76 15.81 15.74
CA GLN A 879 -7.29 14.84 16.71
C GLN A 879 -7.49 15.49 18.09
N LYS A 880 -6.49 16.27 18.56
CA LYS A 880 -6.59 17.06 19.79
C LYS A 880 -7.72 18.09 19.72
N TRP A 881 -7.83 18.85 18.63
CA TRP A 881 -8.90 19.85 18.46
C TRP A 881 -10.29 19.20 18.47
N VAL A 882 -10.47 18.02 17.89
CA VAL A 882 -11.74 17.27 17.93
C VAL A 882 -12.05 16.79 19.35
N ALA A 883 -11.05 16.28 20.08
CA ALA A 883 -11.21 15.87 21.47
C ALA A 883 -11.55 17.05 22.41
N ASP A 884 -10.86 18.19 22.27
CA ASP A 884 -11.07 19.39 23.08
C ASP A 884 -12.40 20.09 22.74
N SER A 885 -12.82 20.09 21.48
CA SER A 885 -14.03 20.79 21.02
C SER A 885 -15.33 19.99 21.15
N GLY A 886 -15.24 18.66 21.14
CA GLY A 886 -16.39 17.74 21.09
C GLY A 886 -17.21 17.79 19.80
N GLU A 887 -16.74 18.50 18.77
CA GLU A 887 -17.47 18.70 17.51
C GLU A 887 -17.42 17.43 16.64
N PRO A 888 -18.58 16.85 16.23
CA PRO A 888 -18.59 15.65 15.40
C PRO A 888 -17.84 15.87 14.08
N THR A 889 -16.64 15.27 13.97
CA THR A 889 -15.70 15.58 12.89
C THR A 889 -15.16 14.29 12.29
N LEU A 890 -15.26 14.15 10.97
CA LEU A 890 -14.58 13.09 10.23
C LEU A 890 -13.16 13.57 9.89
N ILE A 891 -12.15 12.86 10.39
CA ILE A 891 -10.76 13.02 9.95
C ILE A 891 -10.46 11.89 8.98
N VAL A 892 -9.89 12.21 7.81
CA VAL A 892 -9.31 11.24 6.87
C VAL A 892 -7.87 11.64 6.59
N ALA A 893 -6.95 10.67 6.50
CA ALA A 893 -5.58 10.86 6.03
C ALA A 893 -5.23 9.82 4.98
N THR A 894 -4.57 10.24 3.89
CA THR A 894 -4.13 9.39 2.77
C THR A 894 -2.99 10.07 2.02
N ALA A 895 -2.35 9.36 1.10
CA ALA A 895 -1.58 9.97 0.02
C ALA A 895 -2.36 10.00 -1.29
N ASP A 896 -1.94 10.83 -2.22
CA ASP A 896 -2.54 10.92 -3.55
C ASP A 896 -2.03 9.83 -4.52
N HIS A 897 -0.76 9.45 -4.40
CA HIS A 897 -0.08 8.32 -5.04
C HIS A 897 1.11 7.82 -4.21
N ALA A 898 1.67 6.66 -4.58
CA ALA A 898 2.90 6.12 -3.97
C ALA A 898 4.15 6.69 -4.67
N HIS A 899 5.31 6.66 -4.01
CA HIS A 899 6.56 7.21 -4.57
C HIS A 899 7.68 6.17 -4.74
N THR A 900 8.93 6.60 -4.93
CA THR A 900 10.05 5.71 -5.27
C THR A 900 10.78 5.16 -4.06
N SER A 901 10.69 5.78 -2.87
CA SER A 901 11.60 5.45 -1.77
C SER A 901 11.44 3.99 -1.33
N GLN A 902 12.55 3.29 -1.11
CA GLN A 902 12.55 1.89 -0.64
C GLN A 902 13.50 1.72 0.54
N ILE A 903 12.98 1.19 1.65
CA ILE A 903 13.80 0.73 2.77
C ILE A 903 14.55 -0.54 2.33
N THR A 904 15.87 -0.54 2.41
CA THR A 904 16.76 -1.61 1.92
C THR A 904 17.77 -2.05 2.98
N GLY A 905 18.37 -3.23 2.79
CA GLY A 905 19.30 -3.81 3.75
C GLY A 905 20.62 -3.03 3.87
N ASP A 906 21.16 -2.97 5.09
CA ASP A 906 22.43 -2.28 5.37
C ASP A 906 23.63 -2.88 4.59
N GLY A 907 24.64 -2.04 4.32
CA GLY A 907 25.86 -2.42 3.62
C GLY A 907 25.70 -2.83 2.15
N THR A 908 24.49 -2.75 1.59
CA THR A 908 24.16 -3.32 0.27
C THR A 908 23.94 -2.24 -0.78
N ARG A 909 24.74 -2.26 -1.86
CA ARG A 909 24.51 -1.40 -3.03
C ARG A 909 23.26 -1.79 -3.81
N THR A 910 22.57 -0.80 -4.34
CA THR A 910 21.36 -0.90 -5.18
C THR A 910 21.64 -0.47 -6.63
N ALA A 911 20.65 -0.48 -7.51
CA ALA A 911 20.75 0.18 -8.82
C ALA A 911 20.75 1.72 -8.73
N GLY A 912 20.17 2.24 -7.65
CA GLY A 912 19.84 3.64 -7.42
C GLY A 912 20.94 4.48 -6.76
N LEU A 913 20.47 5.50 -6.04
CA LEU A 913 21.21 6.25 -5.04
C LEU A 913 20.64 5.89 -3.65
N THR A 914 21.47 5.92 -2.62
CA THR A 914 21.09 5.55 -1.25
C THR A 914 21.52 6.59 -0.22
N THR A 915 20.74 6.71 0.85
CA THR A 915 21.09 7.46 2.07
C THR A 915 21.01 6.50 3.25
N LYS A 916 22.02 6.52 4.14
CA LYS A 916 21.99 5.79 5.41
C LYS A 916 21.78 6.76 6.56
N LEU A 917 20.72 6.51 7.34
CA LEU A 917 20.33 7.31 8.50
C LEU A 917 20.46 6.51 9.79
N LEU A 918 20.72 7.19 10.90
CA LEU A 918 20.73 6.60 12.24
C LEU A 918 19.41 6.96 12.94
N THR A 919 18.68 5.93 13.36
CA THR A 919 17.28 6.01 13.82
C THR A 919 17.13 6.20 15.33
N ALA A 920 15.89 6.36 15.79
CA ALA A 920 15.50 6.28 17.21
C ALA A 920 15.96 4.98 17.90
N ASP A 921 15.96 3.84 17.20
CA ASP A 921 16.45 2.56 17.73
C ASP A 921 17.98 2.47 17.85
N GLY A 922 18.71 3.47 17.35
CA GLY A 922 20.18 3.43 17.24
C GLY A 922 20.69 2.46 16.17
N ALA A 923 19.84 2.05 15.22
CA ALA A 923 20.18 1.15 14.13
C ALA A 923 20.26 1.90 12.77
N PRO A 924 21.01 1.38 11.77
CA PRO A 924 21.10 2.00 10.45
C PRO A 924 19.88 1.70 9.57
N LEU A 925 19.18 2.74 9.14
CA LEU A 925 18.13 2.68 8.12
C LEU A 925 18.71 3.11 6.76
N VAL A 926 18.55 2.30 5.70
CA VAL A 926 19.01 2.63 4.34
C VAL A 926 17.83 2.85 3.41
N ILE A 927 17.70 4.07 2.88
CA ILE A 927 16.64 4.45 1.94
C ILE A 927 17.24 4.55 0.52
N ASN A 928 16.58 3.89 -0.44
CA ASN A 928 16.98 3.73 -1.83
C ASN A 928 16.04 4.48 -2.79
N TYR A 929 16.62 5.15 -3.79
CA TYR A 929 15.93 5.88 -4.86
C TYR A 929 16.46 5.39 -6.21
N ALA A 930 15.64 4.65 -6.97
CA ALA A 930 16.14 3.84 -8.09
C ALA A 930 15.27 3.88 -9.36
N ASN A 931 14.27 4.76 -9.47
CA ASN A 931 13.38 4.80 -10.63
C ASN A 931 13.58 6.00 -11.58
N ALA A 932 14.45 6.96 -11.23
CA ALA A 932 14.92 8.00 -12.16
C ALA A 932 15.62 7.42 -13.40
N ALA A 933 15.60 8.17 -14.51
CA ALA A 933 16.21 7.77 -15.78
C ALA A 933 17.75 7.76 -15.76
N ASN A 934 18.40 8.45 -14.83
CA ASN A 934 19.85 8.42 -14.65
C ASN A 934 20.25 8.69 -13.19
N ASN A 935 21.51 8.43 -12.84
CA ASN A 935 22.11 8.62 -11.50
C ASN A 935 23.42 9.44 -11.61
N GLY A 936 23.36 10.61 -12.26
CA GLY A 936 24.44 11.61 -12.28
C GLY A 936 24.31 12.63 -11.15
N GLU A 937 25.18 13.65 -11.10
CA GLU A 937 24.99 14.81 -10.21
C GLU A 937 23.73 15.60 -10.61
N ASP A 938 23.42 15.65 -11.91
CA ASP A 938 22.17 16.17 -12.47
C ASP A 938 20.92 15.32 -12.13
N ALA A 939 21.08 14.18 -11.44
CA ALA A 939 19.98 13.31 -10.98
C ALA A 939 19.64 13.48 -9.49
N LEU A 940 20.13 14.54 -8.85
CA LEU A 940 19.67 15.01 -7.54
C LEU A 940 18.28 15.68 -7.69
N GLY A 941 17.33 14.91 -8.20
CA GLY A 941 16.07 15.34 -8.77
C GLY A 941 15.65 14.43 -9.93
N GLY A 942 14.35 14.13 -10.05
CA GLY A 942 13.80 13.39 -11.18
C GLY A 942 13.56 11.89 -10.94
N GLN A 943 13.45 11.45 -9.68
CA GLN A 943 12.70 10.22 -9.38
C GLN A 943 11.23 10.40 -9.80
N GLY A 944 10.48 9.30 -9.91
CA GLY A 944 9.07 9.29 -10.34
C GLY A 944 8.14 8.59 -9.35
N HIS A 945 6.85 8.88 -9.46
CA HIS A 945 5.82 8.22 -8.66
C HIS A 945 5.70 6.74 -9.05
N THR A 946 5.06 5.94 -8.19
CA THR A 946 4.77 4.53 -8.45
C THR A 946 3.27 4.20 -8.34
N GLY A 947 2.89 3.08 -8.97
CA GLY A 947 1.49 2.69 -9.16
C GLY A 947 0.85 1.89 -8.03
N ALA A 948 1.57 1.60 -6.93
CA ALA A 948 1.04 0.78 -5.83
C ALA A 948 -0.20 1.38 -5.17
N GLN A 949 -1.20 0.53 -4.89
CA GLN A 949 -2.24 0.87 -3.92
C GLN A 949 -1.61 1.28 -2.58
N LEU A 950 -2.23 2.20 -1.86
CA LEU A 950 -1.66 2.75 -0.62
C LEU A 950 -2.71 2.93 0.46
N ARG A 951 -2.23 3.10 1.70
CA ARG A 951 -3.03 3.31 2.91
C ARG A 951 -3.94 4.55 2.85
N ILE A 952 -5.22 4.34 3.19
CA ILE A 952 -6.16 5.36 3.63
C ILE A 952 -6.56 5.07 5.08
N ALA A 953 -6.63 6.10 5.93
CA ALA A 953 -7.01 5.97 7.34
C ALA A 953 -8.01 7.06 7.75
N ALA A 954 -8.91 6.76 8.71
CA ALA A 954 -9.94 7.69 9.15
C ALA A 954 -10.36 7.52 10.62
N SER A 955 -11.02 8.54 11.18
CA SER A 955 -11.64 8.53 12.50
C SER A 955 -12.84 9.48 12.59
N GLY A 956 -13.79 9.17 13.47
CA GLY A 956 -15.02 9.94 13.65
C GLY A 956 -16.20 9.48 12.79
N PRO A 957 -17.28 10.29 12.67
CA PRO A 957 -18.53 9.89 12.02
C PRO A 957 -18.33 9.51 10.54
N GLY A 958 -18.69 8.26 10.21
CA GLY A 958 -18.58 7.74 8.84
C GLY A 958 -17.22 7.10 8.49
N ALA A 959 -16.23 7.16 9.39
CA ALA A 959 -14.87 6.69 9.14
C ALA A 959 -14.76 5.19 8.78
N GLN A 960 -15.70 4.35 9.24
CA GLN A 960 -15.74 2.92 8.90
C GLN A 960 -15.76 2.69 7.37
N ASN A 961 -16.26 3.64 6.58
CA ASN A 961 -16.35 3.51 5.12
C ASN A 961 -14.99 3.46 4.41
N VAL A 962 -13.85 3.77 5.06
CA VAL A 962 -12.52 3.56 4.44
C VAL A 962 -12.02 2.10 4.56
N VAL A 963 -12.68 1.24 5.34
CA VAL A 963 -12.21 -0.12 5.61
C VAL A 963 -12.35 -1.03 4.39
N GLY A 964 -11.27 -1.77 4.08
CA GLY A 964 -11.17 -2.68 2.95
C GLY A 964 -10.38 -2.08 1.79
N ARG A 965 -10.85 -2.32 0.56
CA ARG A 965 -10.26 -1.79 -0.67
C ARG A 965 -11.28 -0.99 -1.47
N THR A 966 -10.96 0.27 -1.77
CA THR A 966 -11.75 1.18 -2.60
C THR A 966 -10.95 1.69 -3.81
N ASP A 967 -11.54 2.58 -4.61
CA ASP A 967 -10.80 3.53 -5.46
C ASP A 967 -10.73 4.92 -4.78
N GLN A 968 -9.80 5.77 -5.20
CA GLN A 968 -9.68 7.17 -4.77
C GLN A 968 -10.92 8.01 -5.07
N THR A 969 -11.71 7.66 -6.09
CA THR A 969 -13.02 8.30 -6.34
C THR A 969 -14.10 7.93 -5.31
N ASP A 970 -13.94 6.83 -4.56
CA ASP A 970 -14.84 6.51 -3.43
C ASP A 970 -14.62 7.42 -2.21
N LEU A 971 -13.45 8.09 -2.10
CA LEU A 971 -13.20 9.06 -1.04
C LEU A 971 -14.11 10.30 -1.17
N PHE A 972 -14.35 10.77 -2.39
CA PHE A 972 -15.33 11.82 -2.66
C PHE A 972 -16.70 11.48 -2.05
N TYR A 973 -17.21 10.29 -2.34
CA TYR A 973 -18.50 9.83 -1.82
C TYR A 973 -18.47 9.52 -0.33
N THR A 974 -17.33 9.09 0.22
CA THR A 974 -17.17 8.89 1.67
C THR A 974 -17.34 10.21 2.42
N VAL A 975 -16.68 11.29 1.95
CA VAL A 975 -16.83 12.63 2.51
C VAL A 975 -18.24 13.17 2.28
N MET A 976 -18.73 13.13 1.03
CA MET A 976 -20.03 13.68 0.65
C MET A 976 -21.21 13.01 1.37
N ASN A 977 -21.10 11.71 1.69
CA ASN A 977 -22.10 10.99 2.48
C ASN A 977 -21.95 11.23 4.00
N ALA A 978 -20.78 11.63 4.50
CA ALA A 978 -20.60 12.08 5.88
C ALA A 978 -21.09 13.52 6.11
N LEU A 979 -21.01 14.40 5.10
CA LEU A 979 -21.46 15.79 5.21
C LEU A 979 -22.97 15.91 5.53
N PRO A 980 -23.40 17.00 6.19
CA PRO A 980 -24.81 17.29 6.41
C PRO A 980 -25.60 17.41 5.09
N GLU A 981 -26.88 17.06 5.16
CA GLU A 981 -27.82 17.25 4.05
C GLU A 981 -28.13 18.74 3.84
N ILE A 982 -28.39 19.13 2.59
CA ILE A 982 -28.79 20.51 2.27
C ILE A 982 -30.22 20.73 2.77
N LYS A 983 -30.35 21.29 3.97
CA LYS A 983 -31.62 21.89 4.39
C LYS A 983 -31.90 23.08 3.46
N ASP A 984 -33.10 23.10 2.88
CA ASP A 984 -33.66 24.12 1.99
C ASP A 984 -33.29 24.06 0.48
N ALA A 985 -32.66 22.98 0.00
CA ALA A 985 -32.63 22.71 -1.45
C ALA A 985 -33.93 22.02 -1.89
N ASN A 986 -34.79 22.77 -2.58
CA ASN A 986 -35.80 22.17 -3.45
C ASN A 986 -35.06 21.48 -4.61
N PRO A 987 -35.20 20.15 -4.83
CA PRO A 987 -34.39 19.43 -5.80
C PRO A 987 -34.89 19.67 -7.23
N SER A 988 -34.61 20.86 -7.77
CA SER A 988 -34.55 21.05 -9.21
C SER A 988 -33.40 20.23 -9.78
N GLU A 989 -33.65 19.61 -10.93
CA GLU A 989 -32.75 18.70 -11.65
C GLU A 989 -31.36 19.33 -11.90
N PRO A 990 -30.31 18.52 -12.17
CA PRO A 990 -29.04 19.05 -12.64
C PRO A 990 -29.28 19.94 -13.87
N SER A 991 -28.78 21.17 -13.85
CA SER A 991 -28.83 22.03 -15.02
C SER A 991 -27.87 21.47 -16.08
N ASP A 992 -28.41 20.69 -17.02
CA ASP A 992 -27.74 20.21 -18.23
C ASP A 992 -27.46 21.36 -19.22
N GLU A 993 -26.83 22.45 -18.76
CA GLU A 993 -26.18 23.46 -19.60
C GLU A 993 -25.29 24.37 -18.73
N PRO A 994 -24.00 24.56 -19.07
CA PRO A 994 -23.24 25.71 -18.58
C PRO A 994 -23.89 26.99 -19.11
N SER A 995 -23.96 28.05 -18.29
CA SER A 995 -24.41 29.36 -18.74
C SER A 995 -23.55 29.86 -19.92
N ASP A 996 -24.17 30.04 -21.08
CA ASP A 996 -23.54 30.53 -22.31
C ASP A 996 -22.77 31.85 -22.07
N PRO A 997 -21.44 31.90 -22.28
CA PRO A 997 -20.64 33.12 -22.19
C PRO A 997 -20.85 33.98 -23.46
N GLY A 998 -22.11 34.32 -23.74
CA GLY A 998 -22.60 34.74 -25.05
C GLY A 998 -23.24 36.13 -25.12
N THR A 999 -23.17 36.96 -24.07
CA THR A 999 -23.70 38.34 -24.09
C THR A 999 -22.60 39.39 -24.22
N LYS A 1000 -22.52 40.01 -25.41
CA LYS A 1000 -21.73 41.23 -25.63
C LYS A 1000 -22.18 42.36 -24.68
N PRO A 1001 -21.26 43.24 -24.23
CA PRO A 1001 -21.66 44.47 -23.56
C PRO A 1001 -22.45 45.35 -24.56
N SER A 1002 -23.63 45.78 -24.15
CA SER A 1002 -24.43 46.77 -24.87
C SER A 1002 -23.96 48.19 -24.53
N ASP A 1003 -23.57 48.95 -25.56
CA ASP A 1003 -23.30 50.39 -25.42
C ASP A 1003 -24.57 51.16 -24.98
N PRO A 1004 -24.43 52.22 -24.17
CA PRO A 1004 -25.56 52.99 -23.67
C PRO A 1004 -25.87 54.21 -24.56
N ASP A 1005 -26.88 54.14 -25.43
CA ASP A 1005 -27.58 55.36 -25.85
C ASP A 1005 -28.96 55.14 -26.52
N THR A 1006 -29.78 56.20 -26.51
CA THR A 1006 -31.12 56.39 -27.12
C THR A 1006 -32.36 55.68 -26.52
N PRO A 1007 -33.58 56.28 -26.60
CA PRO A 1007 -34.57 56.16 -25.52
C PRO A 1007 -35.95 55.57 -25.88
N SER A 1008 -36.65 55.20 -24.80
CA SER A 1008 -38.01 54.66 -24.66
C SER A 1008 -39.14 55.23 -25.55
N THR A 1009 -39.85 54.31 -26.23
CA THR A 1009 -41.32 54.28 -26.43
C THR A 1009 -41.75 52.80 -26.54
N GLY A 1010 -42.91 52.28 -26.09
CA GLY A 1010 -43.97 52.80 -25.22
C GLY A 1010 -45.33 52.12 -25.48
N LYS A 1011 -45.88 51.33 -24.52
CA LYS A 1011 -47.28 50.80 -24.44
C LYS A 1011 -47.67 49.72 -25.51
N THR A 1012 -48.67 48.80 -25.37
CA THR A 1012 -49.72 48.50 -24.36
C THR A 1012 -50.38 47.08 -24.53
N THR A 1013 -50.98 46.55 -23.45
CA THR A 1013 -52.22 45.69 -23.33
C THR A 1013 -52.34 44.22 -23.82
N GLN A 1014 -52.96 43.40 -22.94
CA GLN A 1014 -53.65 42.08 -23.11
C GLN A 1014 -55.05 42.21 -23.82
N PRO A 1015 -56.02 41.22 -23.91
CA PRO A 1015 -56.17 39.88 -23.25
C PRO A 1015 -56.94 38.68 -23.95
N ALA A 1016 -56.89 37.50 -23.26
CA ALA A 1016 -57.96 36.49 -22.99
C ALA A 1016 -58.62 35.50 -24.02
N ASP A 1017 -58.40 34.18 -23.78
CA ASP A 1017 -59.38 33.07 -23.48
C ASP A 1017 -60.22 32.37 -24.62
N PRO A 1018 -61.05 31.29 -24.39
CA PRO A 1018 -60.67 29.84 -24.51
C PRO A 1018 -61.65 28.90 -25.29
N SER A 1019 -61.39 27.56 -25.37
CA SER A 1019 -62.43 26.49 -25.21
C SER A 1019 -61.98 24.99 -25.23
N LYS A 1020 -62.54 24.18 -24.28
CA LYS A 1020 -63.09 22.77 -24.25
C LYS A 1020 -62.79 21.75 -25.41
N GLY A 1021 -62.80 20.41 -25.24
CA GLY A 1021 -62.99 19.47 -24.10
C GLY A 1021 -63.51 18.04 -24.52
N SER A 1022 -63.46 17.02 -23.63
CA SER A 1022 -64.07 15.64 -23.72
C SER A 1022 -63.47 14.60 -24.73
N GLY A 1023 -63.40 13.26 -24.51
CA GLY A 1023 -63.64 12.41 -23.31
C GLY A 1023 -63.79 10.87 -23.58
N ASN A 1024 -63.49 10.03 -22.55
CA ASN A 1024 -63.97 8.64 -22.25
C ASN A 1024 -63.52 7.33 -23.02
N LYS A 1025 -62.99 6.35 -22.23
CA LYS A 1025 -63.29 4.87 -22.13
C LYS A 1025 -63.24 3.93 -23.37
N SER A 1026 -62.92 2.61 -23.31
CA SER A 1026 -62.43 1.67 -22.25
C SER A 1026 -62.02 0.26 -22.80
N THR A 1027 -61.38 -0.57 -21.95
CA THR A 1027 -61.43 -2.08 -21.89
C THR A 1027 -60.76 -3.03 -22.93
N LYS A 1028 -59.62 -3.65 -22.51
CA LYS A 1028 -59.16 -5.09 -22.50
C LYS A 1028 -60.06 -6.24 -23.08
N PRO A 1029 -59.57 -7.53 -23.25
CA PRO A 1029 -58.20 -8.13 -23.24
C PRO A 1029 -57.94 -9.30 -24.26
N SER A 1030 -56.82 -10.06 -24.10
CA SER A 1030 -56.59 -11.49 -24.50
C SER A 1030 -56.31 -11.80 -25.99
N ALA A 1031 -55.56 -12.83 -26.45
CA ALA A 1031 -54.35 -13.60 -26.06
C ALA A 1031 -54.30 -14.90 -26.95
N SER A 1032 -53.12 -15.54 -27.06
CA SER A 1032 -52.86 -16.90 -27.63
C SER A 1032 -52.66 -17.07 -29.16
N GLY A 1033 -51.78 -18.02 -29.54
CA GLY A 1033 -51.65 -18.55 -30.92
C GLY A 1033 -50.24 -18.98 -31.35
N VAL A 1034 -49.88 -20.26 -31.23
CA VAL A 1034 -48.60 -20.84 -31.74
C VAL A 1034 -48.88 -22.02 -32.69
N LYS A 1035 -48.21 -22.04 -33.87
CA LYS A 1035 -47.83 -23.19 -34.75
C LYS A 1035 -47.70 -22.72 -36.23
N LYS A 1036 -47.00 -23.37 -37.18
CA LYS A 1036 -45.77 -24.21 -37.22
C LYS A 1036 -45.52 -24.65 -38.69
N LYS A 1037 -44.32 -24.44 -39.27
CA LYS A 1037 -43.80 -25.06 -40.53
C LYS A 1037 -44.60 -24.72 -41.82
N SER A 1038 -44.10 -24.91 -43.05
CA SER A 1038 -43.03 -25.79 -43.58
C SER A 1038 -42.30 -25.18 -44.81
N THR A 1039 -40.96 -25.36 -44.95
CA THR A 1039 -40.25 -26.11 -46.03
C THR A 1039 -40.49 -25.65 -47.49
N SER A 1040 -39.51 -25.66 -48.41
CA SER A 1040 -38.54 -26.74 -48.67
C SER A 1040 -37.31 -26.27 -49.51
N THR A 1041 -36.09 -26.76 -49.24
CA THR A 1041 -35.27 -27.67 -50.11
C THR A 1041 -34.58 -27.04 -51.33
N SER A 1042 -33.36 -27.41 -51.76
CA SER A 1042 -32.37 -28.42 -51.30
C SER A 1042 -31.04 -28.23 -52.08
N SER A 1043 -29.86 -28.34 -51.42
CA SER A 1043 -28.84 -29.42 -51.59
C SER A 1043 -28.02 -29.40 -52.91
N SER A 1044 -26.79 -29.95 -53.02
CA SER A 1044 -26.08 -30.95 -52.19
C SER A 1044 -24.55 -31.02 -52.46
N LEU A 1045 -23.76 -31.42 -51.44
CA LEU A 1045 -22.69 -32.47 -51.45
C LEU A 1045 -21.54 -32.43 -52.51
N ALA A 1046 -20.28 -32.87 -52.29
CA ALA A 1046 -19.57 -33.36 -51.09
C ALA A 1046 -18.05 -33.63 -51.32
N ARG A 1047 -17.28 -33.63 -50.21
CA ARG A 1047 -16.25 -34.60 -49.75
C ARG A 1047 -14.74 -34.54 -50.17
N THR A 1048 -13.92 -34.56 -49.10
CA THR A 1048 -12.62 -35.28 -48.87
C THR A 1048 -11.35 -34.98 -49.68
N GLY A 1049 -10.23 -34.73 -48.97
CA GLY A 1049 -8.86 -34.95 -49.46
C GLY A 1049 -7.74 -34.28 -48.64
N VAL A 1050 -6.73 -35.05 -48.17
CA VAL A 1050 -5.43 -34.61 -47.60
C VAL A 1050 -4.35 -35.48 -48.27
N PRO A 1051 -3.30 -34.90 -48.90
CA PRO A 1051 -1.89 -34.86 -48.40
C PRO A 1051 -1.20 -33.49 -48.72
N ALA A 1052 -0.03 -33.05 -48.22
CA ALA A 1052 1.22 -33.60 -47.67
C ALA A 1052 2.44 -33.74 -48.65
N LEU A 1053 3.54 -33.04 -48.30
CA LEU A 1053 4.98 -33.20 -48.62
C LEU A 1053 5.64 -32.90 -50.01
N ALA A 1054 6.86 -32.33 -49.91
CA ALA A 1054 8.07 -32.31 -50.78
C ALA A 1054 8.55 -30.86 -51.14
N ILE A 1055 9.59 -30.24 -50.54
CA ILE A 1055 11.06 -30.51 -50.47
C ILE A 1055 11.78 -30.46 -51.85
N VAL A 1056 12.80 -29.58 -52.01
CA VAL A 1056 14.21 -29.86 -52.50
C VAL A 1056 14.97 -28.62 -53.06
N LEU A 1057 16.06 -28.26 -52.35
CA LEU A 1057 17.42 -27.78 -52.73
C LEU A 1057 17.72 -26.88 -53.96
N ILE A 1058 18.52 -25.82 -53.72
CA ILE A 1058 19.97 -25.68 -54.07
C ILE A 1058 20.61 -24.88 -52.90
N ALA A 1059 21.46 -25.39 -51.98
CA ALA A 1059 22.84 -25.92 -52.06
C ALA A 1059 23.96 -24.84 -52.19
N GLY A 1060 24.84 -24.73 -51.18
CA GLY A 1060 25.97 -23.77 -51.18
C GLY A 1060 26.74 -23.68 -49.85
N SER A 1061 27.73 -24.55 -49.67
CA SER A 1061 28.68 -24.64 -48.52
C SER A 1061 29.67 -23.42 -48.46
N ALA A 1062 30.55 -23.20 -47.47
CA ALA A 1062 31.05 -24.05 -46.38
C ALA A 1062 31.67 -23.26 -45.20
N VAL A 1063 31.78 -23.97 -44.07
CA VAL A 1063 32.74 -23.88 -42.94
C VAL A 1063 33.98 -22.97 -43.10
N GLY A 1064 34.27 -22.19 -42.04
CA GLY A 1064 35.61 -21.62 -41.77
C GLY A 1064 35.83 -21.40 -40.27
N ALA A 1065 36.62 -22.27 -39.63
CA ALA A 1065 36.97 -22.16 -38.21
C ALA A 1065 38.13 -21.19 -37.97
N GLY A 1066 38.18 -20.54 -36.81
CA GLY A 1066 39.26 -19.60 -36.47
C GLY A 1066 39.30 -19.24 -34.98
N ALA A 1067 39.89 -20.10 -34.15
CA ALA A 1067 40.23 -19.75 -32.77
C ALA A 1067 41.45 -18.80 -32.76
N GLY A 1068 41.40 -17.73 -31.97
CA GLY A 1068 42.43 -16.70 -31.94
C GLY A 1068 42.53 -16.00 -30.59
N VAL A 1069 43.12 -16.68 -29.59
CA VAL A 1069 43.52 -16.04 -28.33
C VAL A 1069 44.85 -15.32 -28.54
N ILE A 1070 44.94 -14.02 -28.18
CA ILE A 1070 46.19 -13.41 -27.69
C ILE A 1070 45.91 -12.19 -26.79
N ARG A 1071 46.57 -12.22 -25.63
CA ARG A 1071 46.76 -11.17 -24.61
C ARG A 1071 47.37 -9.88 -25.24
N TYR A 1072 47.27 -8.65 -24.71
CA TYR A 1072 47.58 -8.21 -23.34
C TYR A 1072 47.51 -6.66 -23.20
N ARG A 1073 47.26 -6.16 -21.97
CA ARG A 1073 47.53 -4.79 -21.41
C ARG A 1073 46.90 -3.55 -22.11
N ARG A 1074 46.69 -2.40 -21.46
CA ARG A 1074 46.51 -1.87 -20.06
C ARG A 1074 46.78 -0.36 -20.18
N THR A 1075 46.12 0.46 -19.36
CA THR A 1075 46.25 1.94 -19.24
C THR A 1075 45.57 2.72 -20.38
N ARG A 1076 44.90 3.85 -20.10
CA ARG A 1076 44.63 4.51 -18.80
C ARG A 1076 43.20 4.32 -18.35
#